data_AF-A0A178Z2U2-F1
#
_entry.id   AF-A0A178Z2U2-F1
#
_cell.length_a   1.000
_cell.length_b   1.000
_cell.length_c   1.000
_cell.angle_alpha   90.00
_cell.angle_beta   90.00
_cell.angle_gamma   90.00
#
_symmetry.space_group_name_H-M   'P 1'
#
loop_
_entity.id
_entity.type
_entity.pdbx_description
1 polymer ?
#
loop_
_entity_poly.entity_id
_entity_poly.type
_entity_poly.pdbx_seq_one_letter_code
_entity_poly.pdbx_strand_id
1 'polypeptide(L)'
;MSSRIVQLPFDILHQIATKLDISSFEKLAQTCKSLRKHLQSHQTAKHILQTTSRHNLWVQLALYGPRQTLARILDSQSALQRAEPYSACIIGYASSFSYNSGILCYMTANALRILNFNARRDTEKVFDSGLFTDPARLQVRGVTATIRSIQVQSYADGVVVLLCDLGLLDQCLLAVKIDQPIRIKMRAWIHATNKLFVRNNGQFLVLGSHSARNAHNRREWLLGVYNLDTGKPVTTQPLQLRGFYGSEIGSTVCFTIHENEFYAVTSQTSYESEEVDWTSYYQIIRFRLDDPNPQLTIKLIWRRQHLEGPINDAWNDLGFQVDHSTGELLVVEGRKEWLNGGSQSIRTYYTQPIRRADLKDLRDGLRHPPNDSLSRTLDEYSNSRWEEPLMRVDRYVHAEFRADGGGGQQAATKEYVRGRTKWNGYSFNAQAFVDLVTDEVVVEGESKPQQRIKLRVASRQELSPLAGDDTTTTTARGSSMALVLRKSRRDREGQEMEDGERAFSPSSVSLWPPDDAPQGLHEILCPKGRAGDVTAVLGDEGIVYMAGPPREPGSTERALVFVCFDPTFGFQGMHHLDGSPAKPRSEEKKRKIECYKLDEKGQSDHSRSGSQNQGIDSALTDLPKKLKLEAGLKQELEAGLRPEREDAISSPHTCDEQEISVPQASGLAQGSLLATTSIMSPRPELPVVPPSPTPLLPTTLDPNRQRSRGHGKEGERPASRREKAMCISIHQGFWTR
;
A
#
# COMPACT_ATOMS: atom_id res chain seq x y z
N MET A 1 -19.38 -2.48 -47.10
CA MET A 1 -19.68 -3.67 -46.25
C MET A 1 -19.13 -3.38 -44.86
N SER A 2 -19.92 -3.51 -43.80
CA SER A 2 -19.41 -3.31 -42.42
C SER A 2 -18.78 -4.60 -41.92
N SER A 3 -17.44 -4.69 -41.97
CA SER A 3 -16.69 -5.80 -41.39
C SER A 3 -16.90 -5.78 -39.88
N ARG A 4 -17.52 -6.83 -39.33
CA ARG A 4 -17.65 -6.96 -37.88
C ARG A 4 -16.28 -7.24 -37.30
N ILE A 5 -15.92 -6.60 -36.18
CA ILE A 5 -14.63 -6.82 -35.49
C ILE A 5 -14.33 -8.31 -35.23
N VAL A 6 -15.38 -9.12 -35.04
CA VAL A 6 -15.36 -10.58 -34.86
C VAL A 6 -14.83 -11.36 -36.09
N GLN A 7 -14.80 -10.73 -37.27
CA GLN A 7 -14.35 -11.31 -38.54
C GLN A 7 -12.89 -10.93 -38.86
N LEU A 8 -12.23 -10.13 -38.02
CA LEU A 8 -10.82 -9.79 -38.21
C LEU A 8 -9.94 -11.03 -37.97
N PRO A 9 -8.85 -11.21 -38.74
CA PRO A 9 -7.83 -12.23 -38.48
C PRO A 9 -7.31 -12.17 -37.05
N PHE A 10 -6.90 -13.32 -36.52
CA PHE A 10 -6.37 -13.43 -35.15
C PHE A 10 -5.22 -12.44 -34.90
N ASP A 11 -4.31 -12.26 -35.86
CA ASP A 11 -3.14 -11.39 -35.70
C ASP A 11 -3.54 -9.91 -35.53
N ILE A 12 -4.56 -9.45 -36.26
CA ILE A 12 -5.10 -8.09 -36.12
C ILE A 12 -5.79 -7.94 -34.76
N LEU A 13 -6.61 -8.93 -34.34
CA LEU A 13 -7.23 -8.93 -33.02
C LEU A 13 -6.19 -8.97 -31.89
N HIS A 14 -5.09 -9.70 -32.09
CA HIS A 14 -3.98 -9.77 -31.14
C HIS A 14 -3.27 -8.41 -31.04
N GLN A 15 -2.95 -7.76 -32.15
CA GLN A 15 -2.33 -6.43 -32.18
C GLN A 15 -3.23 -5.34 -31.57
N ILE A 16 -4.55 -5.40 -31.77
CA ILE A 16 -5.49 -4.50 -31.09
C ILE A 16 -5.44 -4.77 -29.58
N ALA A 17 -5.57 -6.03 -29.17
CA ALA A 17 -5.63 -6.41 -27.76
C ALA A 17 -4.34 -6.09 -26.97
N THR A 18 -3.16 -6.14 -27.59
CA THR A 18 -1.89 -5.77 -26.93
C THR A 18 -1.69 -4.27 -26.73
N LYS A 19 -2.55 -3.44 -27.32
CA LYS A 19 -2.59 -1.98 -27.09
C LYS A 19 -3.67 -1.55 -26.09
N LEU A 20 -4.44 -2.50 -25.55
CA LEU A 20 -5.44 -2.24 -24.51
C LEU A 20 -4.86 -2.42 -23.11
N ASP A 21 -5.35 -1.64 -22.17
CA ASP A 21 -5.20 -1.91 -20.74
C ASP A 21 -6.02 -3.14 -20.31
N ILE A 22 -5.78 -3.63 -19.08
CA ILE A 22 -6.47 -4.81 -18.52
C ILE A 22 -8.00 -4.64 -18.50
N SER A 23 -8.50 -3.46 -18.15
CA SER A 23 -9.94 -3.17 -18.07
C SER A 23 -10.56 -3.18 -19.47
N SER A 24 -9.98 -2.46 -20.43
CA SER A 24 -10.50 -2.43 -21.81
C SER A 24 -10.40 -3.79 -22.50
N PHE A 25 -9.36 -4.58 -22.23
CA PHE A 25 -9.24 -5.94 -22.74
C PHE A 25 -10.39 -6.84 -22.25
N GLU A 26 -10.67 -6.86 -20.95
CA GLU A 26 -11.76 -7.69 -20.41
C GLU A 26 -13.14 -7.16 -20.85
N LYS A 27 -13.35 -5.84 -20.86
CA LYS A 27 -14.57 -5.21 -21.42
C LYS A 27 -14.79 -5.64 -22.88
N LEU A 28 -13.75 -5.61 -23.72
CA LEU A 28 -13.80 -6.09 -25.11
C LEU A 28 -14.13 -7.59 -25.18
N ALA A 29 -13.49 -8.41 -24.34
CA ALA A 29 -13.74 -9.85 -24.27
C ALA A 29 -15.17 -10.19 -23.79
N GLN A 30 -15.80 -9.33 -23.00
CA GLN A 30 -17.18 -9.50 -22.54
C GLN A 30 -18.24 -9.13 -23.59
N THR A 31 -17.92 -8.29 -24.59
CA THR A 31 -18.90 -7.84 -25.61
C THR A 31 -19.57 -8.97 -26.39
N CYS A 32 -18.86 -10.06 -26.71
CA CYS A 32 -19.49 -11.26 -27.29
C CYS A 32 -18.67 -12.54 -27.06
N LYS A 33 -19.37 -13.69 -27.03
CA LYS A 33 -18.76 -15.03 -26.84
C LYS A 33 -17.67 -15.36 -27.86
N SER A 34 -17.78 -14.87 -29.10
CA SER A 34 -16.79 -15.13 -30.14
C SER A 34 -15.50 -14.34 -29.92
N LEU A 35 -15.58 -13.03 -29.65
CA LEU A 35 -14.40 -12.24 -29.26
C LEU A 35 -13.74 -12.81 -28.01
N ARG A 36 -14.53 -13.22 -27.01
CA ARG A 36 -13.99 -13.90 -25.82
C ARG A 36 -13.15 -15.13 -26.18
N LYS A 37 -13.57 -15.93 -27.17
CA LYS A 37 -12.84 -17.12 -27.64
C LYS A 37 -11.57 -16.79 -28.41
N HIS A 38 -11.53 -15.68 -29.15
CA HIS A 38 -10.33 -15.23 -29.88
C HIS A 38 -9.31 -14.57 -28.92
N LEU A 39 -9.78 -13.65 -28.07
CA LEU A 39 -8.99 -12.94 -27.07
C LEU A 39 -8.51 -13.85 -25.94
N GLN A 40 -9.24 -14.93 -25.68
CA GLN A 40 -8.69 -16.29 -25.79
C GLN A 40 -7.21 -16.45 -25.42
N SER A 41 -6.33 -16.18 -26.37
CA SER A 41 -4.94 -16.64 -26.46
C SER A 41 -4.07 -16.44 -25.21
N HIS A 42 -3.18 -17.41 -24.98
CA HIS A 42 -2.17 -17.35 -23.91
C HIS A 42 -1.15 -16.24 -24.18
N GLN A 43 -0.76 -16.05 -25.45
CA GLN A 43 0.25 -15.06 -25.82
C GLN A 43 -0.26 -13.62 -25.65
N THR A 44 -1.53 -13.38 -25.99
CA THR A 44 -2.20 -12.10 -25.77
C THR A 44 -2.27 -11.76 -24.27
N ALA A 45 -2.74 -12.69 -23.43
CA ALA A 45 -2.77 -12.48 -21.98
C ALA A 45 -1.37 -12.27 -21.38
N LYS A 46 -0.35 -13.01 -21.85
CA LYS A 46 1.05 -12.81 -21.43
C LYS A 46 1.55 -11.41 -21.76
N HIS A 47 1.34 -10.97 -23.00
CA HIS A 47 1.80 -9.66 -23.45
C HIS A 47 1.13 -8.53 -22.67
N ILE A 48 -0.18 -8.58 -22.47
CA ILE A 48 -0.93 -7.60 -21.67
C ILE A 48 -0.36 -7.51 -20.25
N LEU A 49 -0.20 -8.63 -19.54
CA LEU A 49 0.40 -8.60 -18.20
C LEU A 49 1.80 -7.99 -18.19
N GLN A 50 2.59 -8.20 -19.25
CA GLN A 50 3.94 -7.65 -19.40
C GLN A 50 3.96 -6.16 -19.77
N THR A 51 2.91 -5.62 -20.40
CA THR A 51 2.84 -4.19 -20.80
C THR A 51 2.07 -3.31 -19.82
N THR A 52 1.04 -3.82 -19.15
CA THR A 52 0.09 -2.99 -18.37
C THR A 52 0.09 -3.28 -16.87
N SER A 53 0.72 -4.37 -16.41
CA SER A 53 0.76 -4.73 -14.98
C SER A 53 2.04 -5.48 -14.58
N ARG A 54 3.16 -5.15 -15.24
CA ARG A 54 4.48 -5.76 -15.00
C ARG A 54 4.93 -5.65 -13.53
N HIS A 55 4.48 -4.61 -12.83
CA HIS A 55 4.87 -4.32 -11.46
C HIS A 55 3.87 -4.86 -10.43
N ASN A 56 2.80 -5.54 -10.86
CA ASN A 56 1.97 -6.31 -9.94
C ASN A 56 2.69 -7.60 -9.48
N LEU A 57 2.60 -7.89 -8.18
CA LEU A 57 3.27 -9.03 -7.55
C LEU A 57 2.90 -10.38 -8.20
N TRP A 58 1.64 -10.60 -8.56
CA TRP A 58 1.19 -11.89 -9.12
C TRP A 58 1.71 -12.11 -10.55
N VAL A 59 2.06 -11.04 -11.27
CA VAL A 59 2.76 -11.11 -12.56
C VAL A 59 4.23 -11.46 -12.35
N GLN A 60 4.90 -10.79 -11.40
CA GLN A 60 6.31 -11.03 -11.09
C GLN A 60 6.58 -12.45 -10.57
N LEU A 61 5.72 -12.98 -9.71
CA LEU A 61 5.87 -14.33 -9.16
C LEU A 61 5.53 -15.44 -10.17
N ALA A 62 4.85 -15.13 -11.28
CA ALA A 62 4.50 -16.05 -12.37
C ALA A 62 3.85 -17.39 -11.94
N LEU A 63 3.17 -17.43 -10.78
CA LEU A 63 2.72 -18.66 -10.11
C LEU A 63 1.62 -19.41 -10.87
N TYR A 64 0.91 -18.71 -11.74
CA TYR A 64 -0.13 -19.28 -12.59
C TYR A 64 0.15 -18.95 -14.06
N GLY A 65 -0.54 -19.66 -14.97
CA GLY A 65 -0.55 -19.28 -16.37
C GLY A 65 -1.07 -17.84 -16.55
N PRO A 66 -0.58 -17.08 -17.54
CA PRO A 66 -0.96 -15.68 -17.77
C PRO A 66 -2.47 -15.39 -17.76
N ARG A 67 -3.30 -16.30 -18.30
CA ARG A 67 -4.76 -16.12 -18.29
C ARG A 67 -5.34 -16.19 -16.88
N GLN A 68 -4.82 -17.09 -16.05
CA GLN A 68 -5.24 -17.26 -14.67
C GLN A 68 -4.79 -16.09 -13.81
N THR A 69 -3.56 -15.59 -13.99
CA THR A 69 -3.07 -14.37 -13.33
C THR A 69 -3.90 -13.14 -13.74
N LEU A 70 -4.19 -12.96 -15.03
CA LEU A 70 -5.02 -11.87 -15.52
C LEU A 70 -6.44 -11.91 -14.93
N ALA A 71 -7.08 -13.08 -14.92
CA ALA A 71 -8.39 -13.27 -14.30
C ALA A 71 -8.34 -13.03 -12.78
N ARG A 72 -7.27 -13.45 -12.08
CA ARG A 72 -7.07 -13.20 -10.64
C ARG A 72 -7.00 -11.70 -10.35
N ILE A 73 -6.24 -10.92 -11.13
CA ILE A 73 -6.15 -9.45 -10.98
C ILE A 73 -7.52 -8.80 -11.17
N LEU A 74 -8.18 -9.10 -12.29
CA LEU A 74 -9.50 -8.55 -12.64
C LEU A 74 -10.58 -8.87 -11.61
N ASP A 75 -10.72 -10.15 -11.25
CA ASP A 75 -11.74 -10.60 -10.32
C ASP A 75 -11.50 -10.00 -8.92
N SER A 76 -10.25 -9.94 -8.44
CA SER A 76 -9.90 -9.34 -7.14
C SER A 76 -10.13 -7.83 -7.09
N GLN A 77 -9.72 -7.09 -8.12
CA GLN A 77 -9.98 -5.64 -8.21
C GLN A 77 -11.49 -5.37 -8.27
N SER A 78 -12.23 -6.14 -9.06
CA SER A 78 -13.68 -6.01 -9.19
C SER A 78 -14.43 -6.34 -7.89
N ALA A 79 -13.97 -7.36 -7.16
CA ALA A 79 -14.50 -7.76 -5.86
C ALA A 79 -14.25 -6.68 -4.79
N LEU A 80 -13.02 -6.13 -4.74
CA LEU A 80 -12.69 -5.02 -3.85
C LEU A 80 -13.55 -3.79 -4.16
N GLN A 81 -13.60 -3.36 -5.43
CA GLN A 81 -14.37 -2.17 -5.85
C GLN A 81 -15.86 -2.25 -5.51
N ARG A 82 -16.47 -3.44 -5.55
CA ARG A 82 -17.91 -3.64 -5.26
C ARG A 82 -18.20 -4.00 -3.80
N ALA A 83 -17.18 -4.07 -2.93
CA ALA A 83 -17.28 -4.64 -1.58
C ALA A 83 -17.87 -6.07 -1.57
N GLU A 84 -17.52 -6.89 -2.55
CA GLU A 84 -17.97 -8.28 -2.69
C GLU A 84 -16.81 -9.27 -2.41
N PRO A 85 -16.37 -9.46 -1.15
CA PRO A 85 -15.35 -10.46 -0.84
C PRO A 85 -15.87 -11.87 -1.10
N TYR A 86 -14.98 -12.78 -1.50
CA TYR A 86 -15.33 -14.19 -1.76
C TYR A 86 -15.45 -15.02 -0.47
N SER A 87 -14.84 -14.56 0.62
CA SER A 87 -14.83 -15.24 1.92
C SER A 87 -14.36 -14.31 3.04
N ALA A 88 -14.65 -14.71 4.28
CA ALA A 88 -14.01 -14.17 5.47
C ALA A 88 -13.77 -15.27 6.51
N CYS A 89 -12.69 -15.15 7.28
CA CYS A 89 -12.36 -16.11 8.34
C CYS A 89 -11.52 -15.48 9.46
N ILE A 90 -11.53 -16.12 10.63
CA ILE A 90 -10.51 -15.91 11.66
C ILE A 90 -9.35 -16.85 11.33
N ILE A 91 -8.19 -16.30 10.97
CA ILE A 91 -6.96 -17.07 10.69
C ILE A 91 -6.41 -17.66 12.00
N GLY A 92 -6.50 -16.91 13.09
CA GLY A 92 -6.06 -17.37 14.40
C GLY A 92 -6.19 -16.29 15.46
N TYR A 93 -5.44 -16.44 16.54
CA TYR A 93 -5.30 -15.44 17.59
C TYR A 93 -3.84 -14.98 17.63
N ALA A 94 -3.62 -13.67 17.66
CA ALA A 94 -2.30 -13.06 17.53
C ALA A 94 -2.12 -11.89 18.50
N SER A 95 -0.90 -11.70 19.00
CA SER A 95 -0.50 -10.53 19.80
C SER A 95 -0.04 -9.36 18.92
N SER A 96 0.49 -9.67 17.73
CA SER A 96 0.95 -8.73 16.71
C SER A 96 1.00 -9.40 15.34
N PHE A 97 0.89 -8.62 14.27
CA PHE A 97 1.07 -9.09 12.90
C PHE A 97 1.70 -8.03 12.00
N SER A 98 2.27 -8.48 10.89
CA SER A 98 2.63 -7.69 9.73
C SER A 98 2.15 -8.43 8.49
N TYR A 99 1.55 -7.71 7.56
CA TYR A 99 1.05 -8.24 6.29
C TYR A 99 1.64 -7.41 5.16
N ASN A 100 2.40 -8.04 4.26
CA ASN A 100 3.03 -7.36 3.12
C ASN A 100 3.27 -8.34 1.97
N SER A 101 3.09 -7.89 0.73
CA SER A 101 3.30 -8.70 -0.49
C SER A 101 2.65 -10.09 -0.44
N GLY A 102 1.39 -10.18 0.01
CA GLY A 102 0.65 -11.43 0.15
C GLY A 102 1.23 -12.43 1.17
N ILE A 103 2.12 -12.00 2.07
CA ILE A 103 2.66 -12.81 3.17
C ILE A 103 2.21 -12.20 4.49
N LEU A 104 1.56 -13.02 5.31
CA LEU A 104 1.11 -12.67 6.66
C LEU A 104 2.05 -13.31 7.69
N CYS A 105 2.71 -12.48 8.48
CA CYS A 105 3.58 -12.87 9.59
C CYS A 105 2.93 -12.43 10.90
N TYR A 106 2.72 -13.34 11.86
CA TYR A 106 2.10 -13.01 13.15
C TYR A 106 2.70 -13.79 14.31
N MET A 107 2.70 -13.17 15.49
CA MET A 107 3.12 -13.82 16.73
C MET A 107 1.89 -14.36 17.49
N THR A 108 1.98 -15.62 17.90
CA THR A 108 1.21 -16.18 19.02
C THR A 108 2.11 -16.23 20.26
N ALA A 109 1.57 -16.61 21.42
CA ALA A 109 2.33 -16.71 22.67
C ALA A 109 3.61 -17.56 22.55
N ASN A 110 3.57 -18.62 21.74
CA ASN A 110 4.64 -19.63 21.66
C ASN A 110 5.30 -19.75 20.27
N ALA A 111 4.85 -19.01 19.25
CA ALA A 111 5.38 -19.19 17.90
C ALA A 111 5.26 -17.95 16.99
N LEU A 112 6.24 -17.80 16.11
CA LEU A 112 6.11 -17.01 14.88
C LEU A 112 5.42 -17.88 13.83
N ARG A 113 4.30 -17.40 13.29
CA ARG A 113 3.54 -18.06 12.21
C ARG A 113 3.59 -17.21 10.95
N ILE A 114 3.83 -17.87 9.83
CA ILE A 114 3.96 -17.24 8.52
C ILE A 114 3.09 -17.99 7.51
N LEU A 115 2.08 -17.30 7.00
CA LEU A 115 1.12 -17.77 6.02
C LEU A 115 1.34 -17.05 4.68
N ASN A 116 1.35 -17.80 3.58
CA ASN A 116 1.64 -17.28 2.24
C ASN A 116 0.37 -17.34 1.39
N PHE A 117 -0.24 -16.18 1.11
CA PHE A 117 -1.43 -16.08 0.28
C PHE A 117 -1.13 -16.18 -1.23
N ASN A 118 0.14 -16.08 -1.64
CA ASN A 118 0.56 -16.31 -3.01
C ASN A 118 0.71 -17.80 -3.35
N ALA A 119 1.29 -18.61 -2.45
CA ALA A 119 1.54 -20.05 -2.70
C ALA A 119 1.47 -20.89 -1.41
N ARG A 120 0.94 -22.12 -1.51
CA ARG A 120 0.74 -23.09 -0.39
C ARG A 120 -0.12 -22.52 0.75
N ARG A 121 -1.29 -22.00 0.34
CA ARG A 121 -2.28 -21.24 1.13
C ARG A 121 -2.95 -22.04 2.27
N ASP A 122 -2.79 -23.35 2.22
CA ASP A 122 -3.27 -24.37 3.14
C ASP A 122 -2.25 -24.73 4.22
N THR A 123 -1.02 -24.20 4.16
CA THR A 123 0.06 -24.52 5.09
C THR A 123 0.73 -23.28 5.66
N GLU A 124 0.90 -23.27 6.99
CA GLU A 124 1.70 -22.27 7.70
C GLU A 124 3.13 -22.77 7.92
N LYS A 125 4.11 -21.88 7.79
CA LYS A 125 5.43 -22.09 8.42
C LYS A 125 5.31 -21.64 9.87
N VAL A 126 5.53 -22.57 10.80
CA VAL A 126 5.48 -22.31 12.25
C VAL A 126 6.88 -22.46 12.82
N PHE A 127 7.32 -21.48 13.60
CA PHE A 127 8.62 -21.45 14.25
C PHE A 127 8.44 -21.16 15.73
N ASP A 128 8.91 -22.09 16.56
CA ASP A 128 8.83 -21.99 18.02
C ASP A 128 9.54 -20.74 18.55
N SER A 129 8.93 -20.02 19.50
CA SER A 129 9.51 -18.80 20.06
C SER A 129 10.84 -19.07 20.77
N GLY A 130 11.07 -20.30 21.25
CA GLY A 130 12.32 -20.82 21.78
C GLY A 130 13.52 -20.65 20.86
N LEU A 131 13.31 -20.64 19.53
CA LEU A 131 14.37 -20.41 18.54
C LEU A 131 14.91 -18.97 18.58
N PHE A 132 14.16 -18.04 19.15
CA PHE A 132 14.55 -16.63 19.33
C PHE A 132 15.03 -16.34 20.76
N THR A 133 14.77 -17.24 21.72
CA THR A 133 15.12 -17.07 23.15
C THR A 133 16.42 -17.76 23.56
N ASP A 134 17.26 -18.23 22.63
CA ASP A 134 18.52 -18.93 22.96
C ASP A 134 19.38 -18.08 23.92
N PRO A 135 19.60 -18.52 25.17
CA PRO A 135 20.29 -17.72 26.19
C PRO A 135 21.77 -17.47 25.85
N ALA A 136 22.41 -18.33 25.06
CA ALA A 136 23.76 -18.08 24.56
C ALA A 136 23.80 -16.91 23.55
N ARG A 137 22.65 -16.62 22.89
CA ARG A 137 22.47 -15.52 21.92
C ARG A 137 21.83 -14.28 22.52
N LEU A 138 21.37 -14.32 23.77
CA LEU A 138 20.71 -13.23 24.50
C LEU A 138 21.48 -12.76 25.73
N GLN A 139 22.81 -12.82 25.68
CA GLN A 139 23.64 -12.12 26.66
C GLN A 139 23.54 -10.60 26.46
N VAL A 140 23.17 -9.90 27.53
CA VAL A 140 23.10 -8.43 27.63
C VAL A 140 23.95 -8.02 28.82
N ARG A 141 25.07 -7.33 28.56
CA ARG A 141 26.03 -6.89 29.61
C ARG A 141 26.49 -8.04 30.55
N GLY A 142 26.59 -9.27 30.02
CA GLY A 142 26.97 -10.47 30.78
C GLY A 142 25.84 -11.17 31.54
N VAL A 143 24.60 -10.67 31.48
CA VAL A 143 23.41 -11.31 32.06
C VAL A 143 22.56 -11.95 30.96
N THR A 144 22.06 -13.15 31.21
CA THR A 144 21.07 -13.82 30.35
C THR A 144 19.74 -13.09 30.48
N ALA A 145 19.29 -12.43 29.42
CA ALA A 145 18.01 -11.70 29.45
C ALA A 145 16.84 -12.57 28.98
N THR A 146 15.75 -12.58 29.76
CA THR A 146 14.51 -13.30 29.43
C THR A 146 13.60 -12.42 28.59
N ILE A 147 13.21 -12.88 27.40
CA ILE A 147 12.21 -12.20 26.56
C ILE A 147 10.85 -12.20 27.28
N ARG A 148 10.25 -11.02 27.43
CA ARG A 148 8.89 -10.80 27.95
C ARG A 148 7.84 -10.82 26.86
N SER A 149 8.14 -10.24 25.70
CA SER A 149 7.25 -10.27 24.53
C SER A 149 8.04 -10.16 23.23
N ILE A 150 7.46 -10.70 22.15
CA ILE A 150 7.96 -10.59 20.78
C ILE A 150 6.83 -10.00 19.93
N GLN A 151 7.15 -9.00 19.12
CA GLN A 151 6.21 -8.36 18.20
C GLN A 151 6.76 -8.39 16.76
N VAL A 152 5.91 -8.73 15.78
CA VAL A 152 6.25 -8.57 14.37
C VAL A 152 6.23 -7.09 14.00
N GLN A 153 7.32 -6.57 13.43
CA GLN A 153 7.41 -5.17 13.00
C GLN A 153 7.30 -5.01 11.49
N SER A 154 7.97 -5.88 10.72
CA SER A 154 7.93 -5.85 9.26
C SER A 154 8.22 -7.21 8.65
N TYR A 155 7.78 -7.37 7.39
CA TYR A 155 8.21 -8.44 6.51
C TYR A 155 8.49 -7.86 5.11
N ALA A 156 9.61 -8.28 4.51
CA ALA A 156 9.89 -8.09 3.08
C ALA A 156 10.95 -9.12 2.64
N ASP A 157 10.89 -9.55 1.37
CA ASP A 157 11.92 -10.36 0.68
C ASP A 157 12.44 -11.58 1.47
N GLY A 158 11.56 -12.27 2.18
CA GLY A 158 11.93 -13.45 2.98
C GLY A 158 12.59 -13.14 4.33
N VAL A 159 12.59 -11.88 4.79
CA VAL A 159 13.08 -11.44 6.09
C VAL A 159 11.94 -10.88 6.93
N VAL A 160 11.73 -11.45 8.13
CA VAL A 160 10.88 -10.86 9.19
C VAL A 160 11.77 -10.04 10.11
N VAL A 161 11.28 -8.88 10.56
CA VAL A 161 11.89 -8.18 11.70
C VAL A 161 10.99 -8.29 12.92
N LEU A 162 11.57 -8.78 14.01
CA LEU A 162 10.92 -8.96 15.31
C LEU A 162 11.46 -7.93 16.30
N LEU A 163 10.58 -7.26 17.03
CA LEU A 163 10.89 -6.47 18.22
C LEU A 163 10.75 -7.36 19.46
N CYS A 164 11.83 -7.53 20.21
CA CYS A 164 11.85 -8.29 21.46
C CYS A 164 11.99 -7.34 22.64
N ASP A 165 11.04 -7.43 23.57
CA ASP A 165 11.11 -6.78 24.89
C ASP A 165 11.81 -7.73 25.86
N LEU A 166 12.92 -7.30 26.45
CA LEU A 166 13.73 -8.06 27.42
C LEU A 166 13.55 -7.54 28.85
N GLY A 167 12.62 -6.61 29.07
CA GLY A 167 12.34 -6.03 30.38
C GLY A 167 13.00 -4.67 30.61
N LEU A 168 13.63 -4.51 31.77
CA LEU A 168 13.59 -3.23 32.50
C LEU A 168 14.04 -1.98 31.73
N LEU A 169 15.01 -2.07 30.80
CA LEU A 169 15.38 -0.96 29.91
C LEU A 169 15.81 -1.37 28.48
N ASP A 170 15.90 -2.66 28.17
CA ASP A 170 16.51 -3.14 26.92
C ASP A 170 15.47 -3.75 25.97
N GLN A 171 15.34 -3.17 24.78
CA GLN A 171 14.64 -3.78 23.64
C GLN A 171 15.64 -4.07 22.53
N CYS A 172 15.41 -5.15 21.77
CA CYS A 172 16.23 -5.46 20.60
C CYS A 172 15.39 -5.81 19.37
N LEU A 173 15.95 -5.53 18.20
CA LEU A 173 15.42 -6.00 16.93
C LEU A 173 16.22 -7.22 16.47
N LEU A 174 15.51 -8.22 15.99
CA LEU A 174 16.05 -9.39 15.32
C LEU A 174 15.54 -9.41 13.88
N ALA A 175 16.44 -9.30 12.91
CA ALA A 175 16.12 -9.56 11.51
C ALA A 175 16.38 -11.05 11.21
N VAL A 176 15.35 -11.76 10.79
CA VAL A 176 15.31 -13.22 10.68
C VAL A 176 14.95 -13.63 9.26
N LYS A 177 15.84 -14.35 8.57
CA LYS A 177 15.55 -14.90 7.24
C LYS A 177 14.78 -16.23 7.36
N ILE A 178 13.65 -16.32 6.65
CA ILE A 178 12.67 -17.43 6.68
C ILE A 178 13.05 -18.59 5.74
N ASP A 179 14.34 -18.92 5.72
CA ASP A 179 14.85 -20.12 5.07
C ASP A 179 14.76 -21.31 6.04
N GLN A 180 15.00 -22.52 5.55
CA GLN A 180 15.28 -23.68 6.40
C GLN A 180 16.77 -24.07 6.23
N PRO A 181 17.58 -24.06 7.30
CA PRO A 181 17.28 -23.59 8.66
C PRO A 181 17.12 -22.07 8.75
N ILE A 182 16.39 -21.59 9.77
CA ILE A 182 16.29 -20.15 10.08
C ILE A 182 17.68 -19.57 10.31
N ARG A 183 17.92 -18.34 9.81
CA ARG A 183 19.14 -17.58 10.07
C ARG A 183 18.80 -16.19 10.60
N ILE A 184 19.33 -15.85 11.78
CA ILE A 184 19.35 -14.48 12.27
C ILE A 184 20.40 -13.73 11.43
N LYS A 185 19.96 -12.70 10.72
CA LYS A 185 20.80 -11.87 9.84
C LYS A 185 21.40 -10.67 10.58
N MET A 186 20.64 -10.09 11.51
CA MET A 186 21.05 -8.91 12.27
C MET A 186 20.38 -8.90 13.65
N ARG A 187 21.10 -8.37 14.66
CA ARG A 187 20.59 -8.04 15.99
C ARG A 187 21.02 -6.63 16.35
N ALA A 188 20.08 -5.74 16.69
CA ALA A 188 20.36 -4.36 17.08
C ALA A 188 19.66 -3.98 18.38
N TRP A 189 20.35 -3.24 19.25
CA TRP A 189 19.81 -2.72 20.52
C TRP A 189 19.09 -1.39 20.27
N ILE A 190 17.83 -1.29 20.69
CA ILE A 190 17.04 -0.06 20.59
C ILE A 190 17.26 0.77 21.85
N HIS A 191 17.71 2.00 21.64
CA HIS A 191 17.98 2.96 22.72
C HIS A 191 16.84 3.96 22.91
N ALA A 192 15.90 4.04 21.95
CA ALA A 192 14.72 4.90 22.01
C ALA A 192 13.57 4.31 21.19
N THR A 193 12.40 4.18 21.81
CA THR A 193 11.21 3.51 21.26
C THR A 193 10.12 4.51 20.82
N ASN A 194 10.35 5.82 21.02
CA ASN A 194 9.36 6.85 20.72
C ASN A 194 9.06 6.91 19.22
N LYS A 195 7.85 6.45 18.86
CA LYS A 195 7.36 6.39 17.47
C LYS A 195 8.33 5.64 16.55
N LEU A 196 8.66 4.41 16.94
CA LEU A 196 9.54 3.52 16.20
C LEU A 196 8.92 3.14 14.84
N PHE A 197 9.76 3.01 13.81
CA PHE A 197 9.41 2.25 12.60
C PHE A 197 10.56 1.37 12.14
N VAL A 198 10.19 0.32 11.40
CA VAL A 198 11.11 -0.56 10.69
C VAL A 198 10.66 -0.66 9.23
N ARG A 199 11.62 -0.52 8.31
CA ARG A 199 11.47 -0.91 6.90
C ARG A 199 12.65 -1.79 6.54
N ASN A 200 12.42 -2.82 5.75
CA ASN A 200 13.48 -3.68 5.25
C ASN A 200 13.18 -4.11 3.82
N ASN A 201 14.22 -4.55 3.14
CA ASN A 201 14.14 -5.37 1.93
C ASN A 201 15.04 -6.61 2.14
N GLY A 202 15.44 -7.30 1.08
CA GLY A 202 16.29 -8.49 1.17
C GLY A 202 17.73 -8.22 1.61
N GLN A 203 18.22 -6.98 1.51
CA GLN A 203 19.62 -6.59 1.71
C GLN A 203 19.83 -5.59 2.86
N PHE A 204 18.85 -4.74 3.13
CA PHE A 204 18.96 -3.61 4.06
C PHE A 204 17.77 -3.53 5.02
N LEU A 205 18.03 -2.96 6.20
CA LEU A 205 17.04 -2.62 7.21
C LEU A 205 17.26 -1.18 7.66
N VAL A 206 16.22 -0.36 7.56
CA VAL A 206 16.16 0.99 8.13
C VAL A 206 15.29 0.96 9.38
N LEU A 207 15.91 1.31 10.50
CA LEU A 207 15.28 1.56 11.79
C LEU A 207 15.14 3.07 11.97
N GLY A 208 13.96 3.57 12.32
CA GLY A 208 13.78 4.99 12.64
C GLY A 208 13.07 5.22 13.96
N SER A 209 13.46 6.27 14.69
CA SER A 209 12.79 6.74 15.91
C SER A 209 12.72 8.26 15.97
N HIS A 210 11.63 8.78 16.52
CA HIS A 210 11.42 10.23 16.68
C HIS A 210 12.03 10.69 18.02
N SER A 211 13.35 10.57 18.16
CA SER A 211 14.05 10.76 19.44
C SER A 211 15.31 11.63 19.39
N ALA A 212 15.80 12.02 18.21
CA ALA A 212 16.84 13.05 18.13
C ALA A 212 16.30 14.38 18.66
N ARG A 213 17.19 15.27 19.08
CA ARG A 213 16.86 16.64 19.49
C ARG A 213 17.69 17.62 18.66
N ASN A 214 17.05 18.69 18.17
CA ASN A 214 17.76 19.80 17.53
C ASN A 214 18.18 20.87 18.56
N ALA A 215 18.81 21.94 18.08
CA ALA A 215 19.29 23.05 18.90
C ALA A 215 18.18 23.73 19.73
N HIS A 216 16.92 23.66 19.27
CA HIS A 216 15.75 24.19 19.97
C HIS A 216 15.06 23.16 20.86
N ASN A 217 15.72 22.04 21.16
CA ASN A 217 15.23 20.95 21.99
C ASN A 217 13.96 20.24 21.45
N ARG A 218 13.56 20.53 20.20
CA ARG A 218 12.45 19.89 19.48
C ARG A 218 12.90 18.52 18.97
N ARG A 219 11.96 17.56 18.90
CA ARG A 219 12.27 16.19 18.46
C ARG A 219 12.38 16.11 16.93
N GLU A 220 13.28 15.26 16.46
CA GLU A 220 13.52 14.95 15.05
C GLU A 220 13.70 13.43 14.85
N TRP A 221 13.58 13.00 13.60
CA TRP A 221 13.79 11.60 13.19
C TRP A 221 15.27 11.24 13.16
N LEU A 222 15.61 10.10 13.76
CA LEU A 222 16.93 9.50 13.75
C LEU A 222 16.84 8.11 13.12
N LEU A 223 17.67 7.84 12.12
CA LEU A 223 17.66 6.57 11.37
C LEU A 223 18.96 5.78 11.57
N GLY A 224 18.85 4.48 11.83
CA GLY A 224 19.94 3.52 11.69
C GLY A 224 19.73 2.67 10.44
N VAL A 225 20.70 2.69 9.53
CA VAL A 225 20.69 1.86 8.31
C VAL A 225 21.64 0.68 8.52
N TYR A 226 21.17 -0.54 8.31
CA TYR A 226 21.92 -1.78 8.52
C TYR A 226 21.93 -2.63 7.26
N ASN A 227 23.08 -3.19 6.92
CA ASN A 227 23.21 -4.20 5.88
C ASN A 227 22.97 -5.59 6.52
N LEU A 228 22.00 -6.33 5.97
CA LEU A 228 21.54 -7.60 6.52
C LEU A 228 22.51 -8.75 6.27
N ASP A 229 23.34 -8.70 5.24
CA ASP A 229 24.31 -9.76 4.95
C ASP A 229 25.54 -9.71 5.87
N THR A 230 25.97 -8.51 6.26
CA THR A 230 27.07 -8.29 7.21
C THR A 230 26.61 -8.17 8.66
N GLY A 231 25.32 -7.89 8.89
CA GLY A 231 24.75 -7.60 10.21
C GLY A 231 25.21 -6.27 10.83
N LYS A 232 25.87 -5.40 10.06
CA LYS A 232 26.51 -4.16 10.53
C LYS A 232 25.76 -2.91 10.07
N PRO A 233 25.88 -1.78 10.79
CA PRO A 233 25.39 -0.50 10.29
C PRO A 233 26.17 -0.10 9.03
N VAL A 234 25.48 0.52 8.07
CA VAL A 234 26.07 1.05 6.83
C VAL A 234 26.74 2.40 7.10
N THR A 235 26.06 3.26 7.86
CA THR A 235 26.56 4.58 8.25
C THR A 235 27.33 4.50 9.57
N THR A 236 28.38 5.31 9.71
CA THR A 236 29.21 5.33 10.93
C THR A 236 28.46 5.92 12.14
N GLN A 237 27.50 6.80 11.89
CA GLN A 237 26.59 7.38 12.87
C GLN A 237 25.14 7.30 12.36
N PRO A 238 24.12 7.30 13.24
CA PRO A 238 22.73 7.39 12.83
C PRO A 238 22.43 8.70 12.09
N LEU A 239 21.61 8.61 11.04
CA LEU A 239 21.23 9.72 10.17
C LEU A 239 20.11 10.55 10.81
N GLN A 240 20.36 11.82 11.10
CA GLN A 240 19.36 12.74 11.65
C GLN A 240 18.66 13.51 10.52
N LEU A 241 17.34 13.35 10.38
CA LEU A 241 16.55 14.11 9.40
C LEU A 241 16.26 15.53 9.95
N ARG A 242 17.26 16.41 9.87
CA ARG A 242 17.19 17.78 10.38
C ARG A 242 16.21 18.62 9.57
N GLY A 243 15.32 19.35 10.25
CA GLY A 243 14.30 20.17 9.59
C GLY A 243 13.26 19.35 8.81
N PHE A 244 13.10 18.06 9.13
CA PHE A 244 12.07 17.21 8.56
C PHE A 244 10.94 17.00 9.58
N TYR A 245 9.83 17.70 9.37
CA TYR A 245 8.71 17.82 10.32
C TYR A 245 7.74 16.62 10.22
N GLY A 246 6.68 16.61 11.03
CA GLY A 246 5.77 15.47 11.11
C GLY A 246 6.25 14.40 12.09
N SER A 247 5.32 13.85 12.87
CA SER A 247 5.63 12.80 13.84
C SER A 247 4.64 11.64 13.85
N GLU A 248 3.53 11.72 13.13
CA GLU A 248 2.51 10.67 13.09
C GLU A 248 2.65 9.88 11.80
N ILE A 249 3.20 8.67 11.94
CA ILE A 249 3.47 7.78 10.81
C ILE A 249 2.13 7.34 10.20
N GLY A 250 1.97 7.53 8.89
CA GLY A 250 0.71 7.27 8.18
C GLY A 250 -0.29 8.42 8.21
N SER A 251 0.06 9.59 8.75
CA SER A 251 -0.83 10.78 8.81
C SER A 251 -0.09 12.06 8.44
N THR A 252 1.01 12.37 9.11
CA THR A 252 1.83 13.56 8.86
C THR A 252 3.17 13.22 8.22
N VAL A 253 3.67 12.00 8.41
CA VAL A 253 4.94 11.53 7.86
C VAL A 253 4.82 10.06 7.40
N CYS A 254 5.56 9.67 6.36
CA CYS A 254 5.63 8.28 5.91
C CYS A 254 7.04 7.92 5.44
N PHE A 255 7.36 6.62 5.53
CA PHE A 255 8.68 6.06 5.23
C PHE A 255 8.56 4.75 4.46
N THR A 256 9.36 4.57 3.41
CA THR A 256 9.43 3.34 2.63
C THR A 256 10.83 3.07 2.07
N ILE A 257 11.02 1.86 1.53
CA ILE A 257 12.17 1.47 0.73
C ILE A 257 11.63 1.10 -0.66
N HIS A 258 12.21 1.63 -1.72
CA HIS A 258 11.84 1.33 -3.10
C HIS A 258 13.11 1.31 -3.96
N GLU A 259 13.30 0.28 -4.78
CA GLU A 259 14.47 0.13 -5.67
C GLU A 259 15.84 0.36 -4.99
N ASN A 260 16.02 -0.17 -3.77
CA ASN A 260 17.22 0.02 -2.92
C ASN A 260 17.51 1.46 -2.44
N GLU A 261 16.58 2.39 -2.66
CA GLU A 261 16.60 3.73 -2.07
C GLU A 261 15.62 3.83 -0.90
N PHE A 262 15.98 4.63 0.09
CA PHE A 262 15.09 5.06 1.16
C PHE A 262 14.31 6.30 0.71
N TYR A 263 13.02 6.35 1.05
CA TYR A 263 12.15 7.49 0.83
C TYR A 263 11.43 7.88 2.11
N ALA A 264 11.51 9.16 2.46
CA ALA A 264 10.71 9.79 3.51
C ALA A 264 9.88 10.92 2.90
N VAL A 265 8.61 11.04 3.30
CA VAL A 265 7.72 12.16 2.93
C VAL A 265 7.02 12.71 4.17
N THR A 266 6.84 14.04 4.24
CA THR A 266 6.02 14.71 5.26
C THR A 266 5.14 15.78 4.65
N SER A 267 3.94 15.96 5.22
CA SER A 267 2.95 16.98 4.84
C SER A 267 2.98 18.22 5.75
N GLN A 268 3.98 18.30 6.65
CA GLN A 268 4.23 19.44 7.55
C GLN A 268 5.48 20.21 7.11
N THR A 269 5.37 21.55 7.12
CA THR A 269 6.43 22.49 6.75
C THR A 269 7.15 23.11 7.95
N SER A 270 6.52 23.10 9.13
CA SER A 270 7.08 23.62 10.38
C SER A 270 6.49 22.90 11.62
N TYR A 271 6.86 23.35 12.83
CA TYR A 271 6.35 22.82 14.11
C TYR A 271 5.15 23.60 14.67
N GLU A 272 4.81 24.74 14.08
CA GLU A 272 3.82 25.69 14.59
C GLU A 272 2.59 25.65 13.66
N SER A 273 1.39 25.50 14.21
CA SER A 273 0.17 25.41 13.40
C SER A 273 -0.11 26.72 12.65
N GLU A 274 0.05 27.84 13.35
CA GLU A 274 -0.37 29.18 12.91
C GLU A 274 0.64 29.88 11.98
N GLU A 275 1.18 29.20 10.97
CA GLU A 275 2.04 29.80 9.94
C GLU A 275 1.21 30.29 8.73
N VAL A 276 1.48 31.52 8.25
CA VAL A 276 0.81 32.10 7.07
C VAL A 276 1.47 31.57 5.80
N ASP A 277 1.05 30.38 5.39
CA ASP A 277 1.36 29.77 4.10
C ASP A 277 0.19 29.96 3.12
N TRP A 278 0.47 30.20 1.83
CA TRP A 278 -0.55 30.12 0.78
C TRP A 278 -0.53 28.76 0.07
N THR A 279 0.65 28.16 -0.04
CA THR A 279 0.88 26.88 -0.72
C THR A 279 1.59 25.91 0.22
N SER A 280 1.00 24.73 0.44
CA SER A 280 1.70 23.64 1.12
C SER A 280 2.45 22.77 0.12
N TYR A 281 3.54 22.18 0.59
CA TYR A 281 4.39 21.23 -0.13
C TYR A 281 4.48 19.93 0.65
N TYR A 282 4.75 18.82 -0.05
CA TYR A 282 5.38 17.67 0.55
C TYR A 282 6.88 17.94 0.64
N GLN A 283 7.49 17.73 1.81
CA GLN A 283 8.95 17.64 1.92
C GLN A 283 9.35 16.17 1.73
N ILE A 284 10.35 15.92 0.89
CA ILE A 284 10.88 14.58 0.61
C ILE A 284 12.38 14.54 0.86
N ILE A 285 12.83 13.45 1.49
CA ILE A 285 14.23 13.06 1.56
C ILE A 285 14.35 11.69 0.87
N ARG A 286 15.32 11.56 -0.04
CA ARG A 286 15.71 10.28 -0.66
C ARG A 286 17.22 10.07 -0.59
N PHE A 287 17.66 8.83 -0.40
CA PHE A 287 19.07 8.45 -0.51
C PHE A 287 19.21 6.93 -0.75
N ARG A 288 20.34 6.50 -1.31
CA ARG A 288 20.64 5.09 -1.52
C ARG A 288 21.04 4.39 -0.22
N LEU A 289 20.57 3.16 -0.02
CA LEU A 289 20.83 2.40 1.22
C LEU A 289 22.25 1.83 1.34
N ASP A 290 23.02 1.82 0.26
CA ASP A 290 24.42 1.37 0.21
C ASP A 290 25.44 2.50 0.42
N ASP A 291 25.01 3.76 0.47
CA ASP A 291 25.86 4.91 0.73
C ASP A 291 26.21 5.01 2.24
N PRO A 292 27.49 5.00 2.65
CA PRO A 292 27.88 5.18 4.04
C PRO A 292 27.80 6.63 4.54
N ASN A 293 27.70 7.63 3.65
CA ASN A 293 27.65 9.06 3.98
C ASN A 293 26.60 9.81 3.12
N PRO A 294 25.31 9.41 3.15
CA PRO A 294 24.29 9.95 2.26
C PRO A 294 23.99 11.43 2.52
N GLN A 295 23.82 12.20 1.45
CA GLN A 295 23.38 13.59 1.53
C GLN A 295 21.87 13.67 1.79
N LEU A 296 21.49 14.16 2.97
CA LEU A 296 20.09 14.26 3.41
C LEU A 296 19.44 15.57 2.96
N THR A 297 19.31 15.74 1.64
CA THR A 297 18.70 16.94 1.04
C THR A 297 17.17 16.85 1.07
N ILE A 298 16.52 17.88 1.61
CA ILE A 298 15.07 18.06 1.52
C ILE A 298 14.73 18.68 0.15
N LYS A 299 13.89 18.01 -0.62
CA LYS A 299 13.24 18.53 -1.82
C LYS A 299 11.75 18.75 -1.58
N LEU A 300 11.17 19.71 -2.30
CA LEU A 300 9.75 20.04 -2.24
C LEU A 300 9.02 19.49 -3.47
N ILE A 301 7.83 18.93 -3.24
CA ILE A 301 6.82 18.71 -4.28
C ILE A 301 5.57 19.50 -3.91
N TRP A 302 4.96 20.20 -4.87
CA TRP A 302 3.70 20.92 -4.64
C TRP A 302 2.59 19.98 -4.14
N ARG A 303 1.89 20.36 -3.07
CA ARG A 303 0.82 19.54 -2.45
C ARG A 303 -0.56 20.14 -2.67
N ARG A 304 -0.76 21.42 -2.32
CA ARG A 304 -2.05 22.12 -2.43
C ARG A 304 -1.91 23.64 -2.30
N GLN A 305 -2.91 24.36 -2.80
CA GLN A 305 -3.21 25.72 -2.32
C GLN A 305 -4.09 25.68 -1.06
N HIS A 306 -3.92 26.65 -0.16
CA HIS A 306 -4.82 26.84 0.97
C HIS A 306 -6.23 27.31 0.56
N LEU A 307 -6.34 27.92 -0.62
CA LEU A 307 -7.62 28.23 -1.28
C LEU A 307 -8.47 26.99 -1.60
N GLU A 308 -7.90 25.77 -1.56
CA GLU A 308 -8.68 24.52 -1.65
C GLU A 308 -9.57 24.29 -0.40
N GLY A 309 -9.39 25.10 0.68
CA GLY A 309 -10.20 25.09 1.91
C GLY A 309 -9.44 24.58 3.15
N PRO A 310 -10.05 24.60 4.34
CA PRO A 310 -9.47 24.00 5.53
C PRO A 310 -9.55 22.46 5.48
N ILE A 311 -8.64 21.79 6.19
CA ILE A 311 -8.53 20.33 6.29
C ILE A 311 -8.96 19.87 7.69
N ASN A 312 -9.66 18.74 7.77
CA ASN A 312 -9.93 18.03 9.02
C ASN A 312 -8.82 17.01 9.28
N ASP A 313 -7.80 17.40 10.07
CA ASP A 313 -6.61 16.59 10.28
C ASP A 313 -6.87 15.20 10.92
N ALA A 314 -8.03 14.99 11.57
CA ALA A 314 -8.42 13.69 12.12
C ALA A 314 -8.71 12.62 11.05
N TRP A 315 -8.78 13.02 9.77
CA TRP A 315 -8.95 12.18 8.60
C TRP A 315 -7.72 12.12 7.68
N ASN A 316 -6.60 12.74 8.09
CA ASN A 316 -5.37 12.66 7.31
C ASN A 316 -4.85 11.23 7.24
N ASP A 317 -4.50 10.80 6.03
CA ASP A 317 -3.80 9.55 5.72
C ASP A 317 -2.64 9.90 4.78
N LEU A 318 -1.44 9.36 5.02
CA LEU A 318 -0.25 9.63 4.22
C LEU A 318 0.56 8.35 4.02
N GLY A 319 0.52 7.83 2.80
CA GLY A 319 1.14 6.55 2.42
C GLY A 319 2.03 6.66 1.20
N PHE A 320 2.79 5.59 0.97
CA PHE A 320 3.42 5.30 -0.31
C PHE A 320 2.72 4.11 -0.96
N GLN A 321 2.52 4.16 -2.28
CA GLN A 321 2.05 3.04 -3.10
C GLN A 321 2.87 2.92 -4.38
N VAL A 322 2.83 1.76 -5.03
CA VAL A 322 3.47 1.55 -6.34
C VAL A 322 2.39 1.43 -7.41
N ASP A 323 2.52 2.17 -8.50
CA ASP A 323 1.69 1.99 -9.69
C ASP A 323 2.01 0.63 -10.35
N HIS A 324 1.06 -0.30 -10.41
CA HIS A 324 1.30 -1.61 -11.00
C HIS A 324 1.58 -1.57 -12.52
N SER A 325 1.15 -0.49 -13.19
CA SER A 325 1.36 -0.27 -14.62
C SER A 325 2.72 0.33 -14.95
N THR A 326 3.16 1.36 -14.19
CA THR A 326 4.41 2.10 -14.49
C THR A 326 5.59 1.72 -13.59
N GLY A 327 5.33 1.07 -12.45
CA GLY A 327 6.33 0.77 -11.43
C GLY A 327 6.77 1.97 -10.61
N GLU A 328 6.16 3.14 -10.79
CA GLU A 328 6.55 4.37 -10.11
C GLU A 328 6.08 4.38 -8.64
N LEU A 329 6.93 4.95 -7.78
CA LEU A 329 6.57 5.25 -6.40
C LEU A 329 5.67 6.50 -6.35
N LEU A 330 4.53 6.34 -5.69
CA LEU A 330 3.48 7.33 -5.54
C LEU A 330 3.41 7.79 -4.07
N VAL A 331 3.34 9.11 -3.84
CA VAL A 331 2.81 9.65 -2.58
C VAL A 331 1.29 9.60 -2.68
N VAL A 332 0.61 9.04 -1.68
CA VAL A 332 -0.85 8.96 -1.59
C VAL A 332 -1.27 9.67 -0.31
N GLU A 333 -2.08 10.73 -0.42
CA GLU A 333 -2.59 11.49 0.72
C GLU A 333 -4.12 11.52 0.71
N GLY A 334 -4.73 11.06 1.80
CA GLY A 334 -6.14 11.27 2.08
C GLY A 334 -6.35 12.54 2.88
N ARG A 335 -7.20 13.44 2.40
CA ARG A 335 -7.65 14.65 3.12
C ARG A 335 -9.17 14.64 3.25
N LYS A 336 -9.71 15.26 4.30
CA LYS A 336 -11.12 15.65 4.35
C LYS A 336 -11.22 17.17 4.44
N GLU A 337 -11.88 17.78 3.48
CA GLU A 337 -11.75 19.22 3.21
C GLU A 337 -13.11 19.89 3.09
N TRP A 338 -13.24 21.11 3.64
CA TRP A 338 -14.44 21.92 3.48
C TRP A 338 -14.36 22.74 2.20
N LEU A 339 -15.13 22.34 1.19
CA LEU A 339 -15.07 22.93 -0.14
C LEU A 339 -15.50 24.40 -0.10
N ASN A 340 -14.67 25.28 -0.66
CA ASN A 340 -14.89 26.72 -0.75
C ASN A 340 -15.21 27.40 0.60
N GLY A 341 -14.74 26.83 1.72
CA GLY A 341 -15.07 27.32 3.07
C GLY A 341 -16.53 27.12 3.50
N GLY A 342 -17.29 26.29 2.77
CA GLY A 342 -18.68 25.95 3.08
C GLY A 342 -18.83 24.92 4.21
N SER A 343 -20.08 24.58 4.55
CA SER A 343 -20.39 23.59 5.59
C SER A 343 -20.23 22.12 5.13
N GLN A 344 -20.20 21.88 3.82
CA GLN A 344 -19.99 20.54 3.25
C GLN A 344 -18.51 20.18 3.29
N SER A 345 -18.20 18.98 3.75
CA SER A 345 -16.83 18.43 3.72
C SER A 345 -16.79 17.11 2.96
N ILE A 346 -15.81 16.96 2.09
CA ILE A 346 -15.62 15.76 1.26
C ILE A 346 -14.24 15.18 1.53
N ARG A 347 -14.14 13.86 1.61
CA ARG A 347 -12.86 13.17 1.67
C ARG A 347 -12.35 12.92 0.26
N THR A 348 -11.09 13.23 0.01
CA THR A 348 -10.46 13.11 -1.31
C THR A 348 -9.07 12.52 -1.14
N TYR A 349 -8.76 11.47 -1.91
CA TYR A 349 -7.39 10.99 -2.06
C TYR A 349 -6.71 11.71 -3.23
N TYR A 350 -5.56 12.29 -2.92
CA TYR A 350 -4.64 12.89 -3.87
C TYR A 350 -3.43 12.00 -4.02
N THR A 351 -2.98 11.79 -5.25
CA THR A 351 -1.82 10.95 -5.56
C THR A 351 -0.80 11.77 -6.35
N GLN A 352 0.48 11.57 -6.08
CA GLN A 352 1.56 12.26 -6.79
C GLN A 352 2.68 11.28 -7.13
N PRO A 353 2.90 10.95 -8.42
CA PRO A 353 4.08 10.20 -8.84
C PRO A 353 5.34 11.01 -8.56
N ILE A 354 6.30 10.41 -7.85
CA ILE A 354 7.53 11.11 -7.41
C ILE A 354 8.46 11.38 -8.60
N ARG A 355 8.56 10.44 -9.56
CA ARG A 355 9.42 10.60 -10.75
C ARG A 355 8.94 11.68 -11.71
N ARG A 356 7.64 12.00 -11.72
CA ARG A 356 7.01 13.02 -12.59
C ARG A 356 6.84 14.37 -11.90
N ALA A 357 7.19 14.47 -10.63
CA ALA A 357 7.03 15.70 -9.86
C ALA A 357 8.22 16.65 -10.07
N ASP A 358 7.92 17.94 -10.12
CA ASP A 358 8.96 18.97 -10.06
C ASP A 358 9.53 19.06 -8.64
N LEU A 359 10.83 18.76 -8.50
CA LEU A 359 11.55 18.64 -7.22
C LEU A 359 12.34 19.92 -6.91
N LYS A 360 11.67 20.89 -6.31
CA LYS A 360 12.20 22.22 -6.01
C LYS A 360 13.05 22.22 -4.74
N ASP A 361 13.96 23.19 -4.60
CA ASP A 361 14.69 23.43 -3.35
C ASP A 361 13.90 24.34 -2.40
N LEU A 362 14.24 24.26 -1.11
CA LEU A 362 13.65 25.08 -0.04
C LEU A 362 13.83 26.60 -0.22
N ARG A 363 14.56 27.07 -1.23
CA ARG A 363 14.78 28.50 -1.51
C ARG A 363 14.08 29.00 -2.77
N ASP A 364 13.43 28.10 -3.51
CA ASP A 364 12.78 28.42 -4.78
C ASP A 364 11.33 28.88 -4.57
N GLY A 365 10.82 29.66 -5.52
CA GLY A 365 9.45 30.17 -5.54
C GLY A 365 9.29 31.55 -4.89
N LEU A 366 8.05 32.06 -4.93
CA LEU A 366 7.66 33.32 -4.31
C LEU A 366 7.25 33.08 -2.85
N ARG A 367 7.44 34.08 -1.97
CA ARG A 367 6.99 33.97 -0.58
C ARG A 367 5.47 34.14 -0.40
N HIS A 368 4.86 34.97 -1.25
CA HIS A 368 3.44 35.32 -1.21
C HIS A 368 2.97 35.73 -2.62
N PRO A 369 1.65 35.79 -2.89
CA PRO A 369 1.14 36.30 -4.15
C PRO A 369 1.52 37.78 -4.35
N PRO A 370 1.70 38.25 -5.59
CA PRO A 370 1.86 39.67 -5.88
C PRO A 370 0.66 40.47 -5.34
N ASN A 371 0.94 41.59 -4.67
CA ASN A 371 -0.05 42.52 -4.11
C ASN A 371 -1.00 41.99 -3.01
N ASP A 372 -0.73 40.81 -2.45
CA ASP A 372 -1.52 40.27 -1.32
C ASP A 372 -1.32 41.12 -0.04
N SER A 373 -2.39 41.40 0.72
CA SER A 373 -2.30 42.18 1.96
C SER A 373 -1.72 41.42 3.16
N LEU A 374 -1.83 40.09 3.21
CA LEU A 374 -1.23 39.24 4.24
C LEU A 374 0.29 39.19 4.14
N SER A 375 0.87 39.57 2.98
CA SER A 375 2.32 39.80 2.86
C SER A 375 2.86 40.78 3.92
N ARG A 376 2.04 41.74 4.37
CA ARG A 376 2.38 42.73 5.40
C ARG A 376 2.47 42.15 6.81
N THR A 377 1.99 40.92 7.02
CA THR A 377 2.03 40.24 8.33
C THR A 377 3.18 39.24 8.44
N LEU A 378 3.89 39.00 7.33
CA LEU A 378 5.12 38.19 7.29
C LEU A 378 6.29 38.96 7.92
N ASP A 379 7.17 38.21 8.58
CA ASP A 379 8.48 38.66 9.02
C ASP A 379 9.61 37.88 8.31
N GLU A 380 10.86 38.20 8.64
CA GLU A 380 12.04 37.56 8.04
C GLU A 380 12.10 36.04 8.30
N TYR A 381 11.50 35.59 9.41
CA TYR A 381 11.49 34.21 9.90
C TYR A 381 10.31 33.37 9.39
N SER A 382 9.29 34.02 8.82
CA SER A 382 8.11 33.38 8.23
C SER A 382 8.50 32.58 6.99
N ASN A 383 8.21 31.28 6.95
CA ASN A 383 8.60 30.38 5.85
C ASN A 383 7.56 30.33 4.73
N SER A 384 6.70 31.35 4.67
CA SER A 384 5.60 31.52 3.73
C SER A 384 6.00 31.20 2.30
N ARG A 385 5.20 30.40 1.61
CA ARG A 385 5.36 30.13 0.17
C ARG A 385 4.08 30.37 -0.61
N TRP A 386 4.27 30.80 -1.84
CA TRP A 386 3.25 30.88 -2.87
C TRP A 386 3.74 30.35 -4.21
N GLU A 387 2.89 29.52 -4.79
CA GLU A 387 2.87 29.12 -6.19
C GLU A 387 1.43 29.26 -6.70
N GLU A 388 1.19 29.14 -8.00
CA GLU A 388 -0.19 29.08 -8.51
C GLU A 388 -0.85 27.70 -8.26
N PRO A 389 -2.19 27.58 -8.35
CA PRO A 389 -2.86 26.28 -8.28
C PRO A 389 -2.48 25.41 -9.50
N LEU A 390 -1.91 24.23 -9.27
CA LEU A 390 -1.61 23.28 -10.34
C LEU A 390 -2.85 22.46 -10.73
N MET A 391 -3.04 22.24 -12.03
CA MET A 391 -4.06 21.33 -12.53
C MET A 391 -3.67 19.89 -12.18
N ARG A 392 -4.62 19.10 -11.69
CA ARG A 392 -4.44 17.67 -11.41
C ARG A 392 -5.21 16.83 -12.44
N VAL A 393 -4.59 15.74 -12.90
CA VAL A 393 -5.23 14.74 -13.77
C VAL A 393 -6.19 13.87 -12.95
N ASP A 394 -7.33 13.50 -13.54
CA ASP A 394 -8.43 12.81 -12.82
C ASP A 394 -7.97 11.47 -12.22
N ARG A 395 -7.08 10.72 -12.89
CA ARG A 395 -6.42 9.49 -12.36
C ARG A 395 -5.86 9.65 -10.94
N TYR A 396 -5.37 10.83 -10.61
CA TYR A 396 -4.64 11.13 -9.38
C TYR A 396 -5.45 11.90 -8.33
N VAL A 397 -6.75 12.17 -8.59
CA VAL A 397 -7.65 12.82 -7.63
C VAL A 397 -8.95 12.03 -7.54
N HIS A 398 -9.20 11.38 -6.41
CA HIS A 398 -10.40 10.59 -6.19
C HIS A 398 -11.19 11.16 -5.00
N ALA A 399 -12.27 11.88 -5.30
CA ALA A 399 -13.22 12.35 -4.29
C ALA A 399 -14.20 11.24 -3.90
N GLU A 400 -14.53 11.13 -2.62
CA GLU A 400 -15.44 10.11 -2.09
C GLU A 400 -16.87 10.27 -2.63
N PHE A 401 -17.30 11.52 -2.88
CA PHE A 401 -18.57 11.88 -3.49
C PHE A 401 -18.36 12.98 -4.53
N ARG A 402 -19.35 13.21 -5.41
CA ARG A 402 -19.38 14.41 -6.25
C ARG A 402 -19.71 15.65 -5.42
N ALA A 403 -18.97 16.73 -5.66
CA ALA A 403 -19.25 18.05 -5.06
C ALA A 403 -20.56 18.67 -5.60
N ASP A 404 -20.89 18.40 -6.87
CA ASP A 404 -22.14 18.85 -7.47
C ASP A 404 -23.30 18.02 -6.92
N GLY A 405 -24.08 18.63 -6.02
CA GLY A 405 -25.23 18.04 -5.33
C GLY A 405 -26.45 17.76 -6.21
N GLY A 406 -26.26 17.11 -7.37
CA GLY A 406 -27.34 16.58 -8.18
C GLY A 406 -28.11 15.53 -7.39
N GLY A 407 -29.26 15.93 -6.84
CA GLY A 407 -30.11 15.16 -5.90
C GLY A 407 -30.81 13.94 -6.49
N GLY A 408 -30.14 13.19 -7.37
CA GLY A 408 -30.68 12.08 -8.15
C GLY A 408 -30.53 10.69 -7.52
N GLN A 409 -29.83 10.54 -6.39
CA GLN A 409 -29.87 9.36 -5.50
C GLN A 409 -29.02 9.57 -4.22
N GLN A 410 -29.48 10.43 -3.32
CA GLN A 410 -28.92 10.52 -1.95
C GLN A 410 -29.38 9.37 -1.03
N ALA A 411 -30.33 8.55 -1.48
CA ALA A 411 -30.86 7.42 -0.74
C ALA A 411 -29.93 6.18 -0.79
N ALA A 412 -28.88 6.18 0.05
CA ALA A 412 -28.24 4.98 0.66
C ALA A 412 -26.85 5.27 1.27
N THR A 413 -26.24 6.42 0.96
CA THR A 413 -24.80 6.64 1.21
C THR A 413 -24.50 7.00 2.66
N LYS A 414 -24.44 5.98 3.53
CA LYS A 414 -24.10 6.14 4.96
C LYS A 414 -22.68 6.64 5.13
N GLU A 415 -22.55 7.90 5.54
CA GLU A 415 -21.28 8.48 6.01
C GLU A 415 -21.00 8.04 7.46
N TYR A 416 -19.73 7.79 7.78
CA TYR A 416 -19.29 7.38 9.10
C TYR A 416 -18.41 8.44 9.73
N VAL A 417 -18.70 8.82 10.99
CA VAL A 417 -17.82 9.69 11.78
C VAL A 417 -16.53 8.96 12.15
N ARG A 418 -15.45 9.71 12.42
CA ARG A 418 -14.12 9.15 12.67
C ARG A 418 -14.09 8.12 13.81
N GLY A 419 -14.83 8.34 14.90
CA GLY A 419 -14.92 7.37 16.02
C GLY A 419 -15.59 6.03 15.69
N ARG A 420 -16.41 5.99 14.62
CA ARG A 420 -17.02 4.77 14.07
C ARG A 420 -16.15 4.11 12.99
N THR A 421 -15.20 4.85 12.41
CA THR A 421 -14.25 4.36 11.40
C THR A 421 -12.97 3.90 12.10
N LYS A 422 -12.83 2.59 12.29
CA LYS A 422 -11.72 1.98 13.05
C LYS A 422 -10.42 1.95 12.25
N TRP A 423 -10.53 1.77 10.94
CA TRP A 423 -9.42 1.90 10.01
C TRP A 423 -9.93 2.48 8.69
N ASN A 424 -9.09 3.22 7.99
CA ASN A 424 -9.32 3.74 6.66
C ASN A 424 -8.04 3.62 5.84
N GLY A 425 -8.19 3.49 4.52
CA GLY A 425 -7.08 3.51 3.58
C GLY A 425 -7.57 3.60 2.14
N TYR A 426 -6.62 3.47 1.21
CA TYR A 426 -6.87 3.61 -0.22
C TYR A 426 -6.13 2.55 -1.02
N SER A 427 -6.72 2.09 -2.11
CA SER A 427 -6.01 1.34 -3.16
C SER A 427 -6.00 2.18 -4.43
N PHE A 428 -4.84 2.70 -4.81
CA PHE A 428 -4.65 3.45 -6.05
C PHE A 428 -4.89 2.55 -7.28
N ASN A 429 -4.35 1.33 -7.25
CA ASN A 429 -4.45 0.37 -8.36
C ASN A 429 -5.88 -0.17 -8.56
N ALA A 430 -6.75 -0.10 -7.54
CA ALA A 430 -8.17 -0.42 -7.67
C ALA A 430 -9.09 0.83 -7.68
N GLN A 431 -8.54 2.04 -7.57
CA GLN A 431 -9.27 3.31 -7.44
C GLN A 431 -10.42 3.21 -6.42
N ALA A 432 -10.09 2.82 -5.18
CA ALA A 432 -11.06 2.51 -4.13
C ALA A 432 -10.62 2.98 -2.73
N PHE A 433 -11.47 3.74 -2.06
CA PHE A 433 -11.46 3.94 -0.61
C PHE A 433 -11.86 2.65 0.09
N VAL A 434 -11.23 2.33 1.22
CA VAL A 434 -11.57 1.16 2.03
C VAL A 434 -11.60 1.56 3.50
N ASP A 435 -12.76 1.39 4.14
CA ASP A 435 -12.96 1.68 5.56
C ASP A 435 -13.42 0.41 6.31
N LEU A 436 -12.86 0.18 7.50
CA LEU A 436 -13.46 -0.72 8.50
C LEU A 436 -14.28 0.12 9.47
N VAL A 437 -15.60 0.02 9.38
CA VAL A 437 -16.56 0.81 10.16
C VAL A 437 -17.30 -0.07 11.16
N THR A 438 -17.75 0.52 12.27
CA THR A 438 -18.56 -0.16 13.28
C THR A 438 -19.97 0.39 13.35
N ASP A 439 -20.95 -0.49 13.23
CA ASP A 439 -22.35 -0.24 13.61
C ASP A 439 -22.62 -0.77 15.03
N GLU A 440 -23.66 -0.24 15.66
CA GLU A 440 -24.21 -0.76 16.93
C GLU A 440 -25.54 -1.47 16.69
N VAL A 441 -25.72 -2.61 17.34
CA VAL A 441 -26.95 -3.41 17.30
C VAL A 441 -27.36 -3.73 18.73
N VAL A 442 -28.63 -3.44 19.04
CA VAL A 442 -29.25 -3.83 20.31
C VAL A 442 -29.77 -5.25 20.14
N VAL A 443 -29.28 -6.18 20.96
CA VAL A 443 -29.77 -7.55 21.04
C VAL A 443 -30.74 -7.65 22.22
N GLU A 444 -31.93 -8.21 22.00
CA GLU A 444 -32.92 -8.37 23.06
C GLU A 444 -32.34 -9.21 24.21
N GLY A 445 -32.49 -8.71 25.45
CA GLY A 445 -31.94 -9.35 26.65
C GLY A 445 -30.51 -8.93 27.03
N GLU A 446 -29.75 -8.27 26.15
CA GLU A 446 -28.42 -7.73 26.50
C GLU A 446 -28.49 -6.28 26.98
N SER A 447 -27.83 -5.98 28.11
CA SER A 447 -27.80 -4.64 28.72
C SER A 447 -26.83 -3.65 28.05
N LYS A 448 -26.11 -4.08 27.00
CA LYS A 448 -25.15 -3.26 26.25
C LYS A 448 -25.29 -3.55 24.75
N PRO A 449 -25.26 -2.54 23.87
CA PRO A 449 -25.29 -2.77 22.44
C PRO A 449 -24.02 -3.50 21.99
N GLN A 450 -24.19 -4.48 21.10
CA GLN A 450 -23.08 -5.12 20.42
C GLN A 450 -22.59 -4.25 19.26
N GLN A 451 -21.30 -4.36 18.94
CA GLN A 451 -20.72 -3.75 17.76
C GLN A 451 -20.66 -4.78 16.62
N ARG A 452 -20.95 -4.34 15.39
CA ARG A 452 -20.71 -5.10 14.16
C ARG A 452 -19.70 -4.35 13.30
N ILE A 453 -18.61 -5.00 12.92
CA ILE A 453 -17.66 -4.48 11.93
C ILE A 453 -18.23 -4.72 10.53
N LYS A 454 -18.18 -3.69 9.69
CA LYS A 454 -18.46 -3.74 8.26
C LYS A 454 -17.27 -3.15 7.49
N LEU A 455 -17.06 -3.69 6.30
CA LEU A 455 -16.30 -3.07 5.23
C LEU A 455 -17.20 -2.04 4.54
N ARG A 456 -16.65 -0.85 4.29
CA ARG A 456 -17.26 0.16 3.42
C ARG A 456 -16.26 0.53 2.34
N VAL A 457 -16.69 0.49 1.08
CA VAL A 457 -15.85 0.83 -0.08
C VAL A 457 -16.52 1.95 -0.84
N ALA A 458 -15.77 2.99 -1.21
CA ALA A 458 -16.16 3.95 -2.22
C ALA A 458 -15.21 3.80 -3.41
N SER A 459 -15.70 3.40 -4.57
CA SER A 459 -14.88 3.09 -5.74
C SER A 459 -15.38 3.76 -7.00
N ARG A 460 -14.48 3.97 -7.96
CA ARG A 460 -14.81 4.53 -9.28
C ARG A 460 -14.20 3.69 -10.40
N GLN A 461 -14.83 3.76 -11.57
CA GLN A 461 -14.43 2.99 -12.75
C GLN A 461 -13.82 3.89 -13.81
N GLU A 462 -12.74 3.44 -14.45
CA GLU A 462 -12.17 4.12 -15.61
C GLU A 462 -13.17 4.04 -16.79
N LEU A 463 -13.53 5.21 -17.31
CA LEU A 463 -14.47 5.39 -18.41
C LEU A 463 -13.79 5.06 -19.74
N SER A 464 -14.60 4.74 -20.76
CA SER A 464 -14.11 4.59 -22.12
C SER A 464 -13.32 5.85 -22.56
N PRO A 465 -12.22 5.72 -23.32
CA PRO A 465 -11.57 6.87 -23.96
C PRO A 465 -12.46 7.52 -25.03
N LEU A 466 -13.55 6.87 -25.47
CA LEU A 466 -14.57 7.48 -26.31
C LEU A 466 -15.58 8.27 -25.46
N ALA A 467 -15.84 9.51 -25.86
CA ALA A 467 -16.82 10.43 -25.28
C ALA A 467 -17.83 10.87 -26.37
N GLY A 468 -19.00 11.38 -25.96
CA GLY A 468 -19.90 12.04 -26.89
C GLY A 468 -19.31 13.37 -27.38
N ASP A 469 -19.60 13.75 -28.62
CA ASP A 469 -19.20 15.05 -29.15
C ASP A 469 -20.12 16.17 -28.60
N ASP A 470 -19.67 16.84 -27.54
CA ASP A 470 -20.37 17.96 -26.91
C ASP A 470 -20.62 19.15 -27.87
N THR A 471 -19.95 19.20 -29.04
CA THR A 471 -20.24 20.22 -30.07
C THR A 471 -21.50 19.92 -30.88
N THR A 472 -22.02 18.69 -30.81
CA THR A 472 -23.27 18.28 -31.47
C THR A 472 -24.48 18.54 -30.59
N THR A 473 -24.86 19.82 -30.46
CA THR A 473 -26.07 20.22 -29.72
C THR A 473 -27.30 19.49 -30.27
N THR A 474 -28.11 18.97 -29.35
CA THR A 474 -29.22 18.04 -29.57
C THR A 474 -30.09 18.35 -30.80
N THR A 475 -29.91 17.61 -31.88
CA THR A 475 -30.87 17.57 -33.00
C THR A 475 -31.66 16.26 -32.98
N ALA A 476 -32.96 16.40 -32.73
CA ALA A 476 -34.07 15.46 -32.95
C ALA A 476 -33.83 13.93 -32.81
N ARG A 477 -34.47 13.35 -31.79
CA ARG A 477 -35.03 11.97 -31.73
C ARG A 477 -34.34 10.90 -32.61
N GLY A 478 -33.40 10.17 -32.02
CA GLY A 478 -33.00 8.84 -32.48
C GLY A 478 -31.67 8.75 -33.25
N SER A 479 -30.97 9.87 -33.47
CA SER A 479 -29.61 9.81 -34.03
C SER A 479 -28.60 9.30 -32.99
N SER A 480 -27.70 8.42 -33.41
CA SER A 480 -26.58 7.95 -32.59
C SER A 480 -25.66 9.13 -32.27
N MET A 481 -25.33 9.36 -31.00
CA MET A 481 -24.29 10.33 -30.66
C MET A 481 -22.98 9.96 -31.38
N ALA A 482 -22.36 10.95 -32.01
CA ALA A 482 -21.02 10.77 -32.56
C ALA A 482 -20.05 10.58 -31.40
N LEU A 483 -19.36 9.43 -31.38
CA LEU A 483 -18.34 9.14 -30.39
C LEU A 483 -16.99 9.64 -30.91
N VAL A 484 -16.36 10.52 -30.15
CA VAL A 484 -15.03 11.08 -30.42
C VAL A 484 -14.04 10.61 -29.36
N LEU A 485 -12.75 10.56 -29.71
CA LEU A 485 -11.70 10.30 -28.73
C LEU A 485 -11.62 11.48 -27.75
N ARG A 486 -11.61 11.21 -26.44
CA ARG A 486 -11.43 12.23 -25.42
C ARG A 486 -10.07 12.91 -25.60
N LYS A 487 -10.07 14.23 -25.68
CA LYS A 487 -8.85 15.04 -25.71
C LYS A 487 -8.14 14.92 -24.35
N SER A 488 -6.82 14.78 -24.35
CA SER A 488 -6.06 14.82 -23.11
C SER A 488 -6.20 16.17 -22.42
N ARG A 489 -6.24 16.18 -21.08
CA ARG A 489 -6.10 17.41 -20.29
C ARG A 489 -4.77 18.07 -20.63
N ARG A 490 -4.79 19.41 -20.61
CA ARG A 490 -3.62 20.22 -20.86
C ARG A 490 -3.20 20.94 -19.60
N ASP A 491 -1.90 21.11 -19.42
CA ASP A 491 -1.34 21.95 -18.37
C ASP A 491 -1.58 23.44 -18.66
N ARG A 492 -0.99 24.31 -17.84
CA ARG A 492 -1.12 25.76 -17.99
C ARG A 492 -0.43 26.26 -19.27
N GLU A 493 0.66 25.63 -19.64
CA GLU A 493 1.50 25.90 -20.81
C GLU A 493 0.85 25.40 -22.11
N GLY A 494 -0.26 24.66 -22.00
CA GLY A 494 -1.05 24.13 -23.12
C GLY A 494 -0.53 22.78 -23.67
N GLN A 495 0.45 22.18 -23.00
CA GLN A 495 0.99 20.86 -23.34
C GLN A 495 0.07 19.76 -22.80
N GLU A 496 0.07 18.59 -23.44
CA GLU A 496 -0.80 17.48 -23.03
C GLU A 496 -0.20 16.76 -21.81
N MET A 497 -1.00 16.63 -20.76
CA MET A 497 -0.59 15.97 -19.52
C MET A 497 -0.59 14.45 -19.72
N GLU A 498 0.41 13.77 -19.16
CA GLU A 498 0.43 12.30 -19.13
C GLU A 498 -0.77 11.76 -18.32
N ASP A 499 -1.43 10.71 -18.84
CA ASP A 499 -2.72 10.17 -18.37
C ASP A 499 -3.90 11.17 -18.39
N GLY A 500 -3.74 12.35 -19.00
CA GLY A 500 -4.75 13.40 -19.06
C GLY A 500 -6.01 13.05 -19.85
N GLU A 501 -5.99 12.00 -20.67
CA GLU A 501 -7.12 11.43 -21.41
C GLU A 501 -7.98 10.48 -20.57
N ARG A 502 -7.49 10.04 -19.41
CA ARG A 502 -8.21 9.17 -18.49
C ARG A 502 -9.25 9.96 -17.71
N ALA A 503 -10.44 9.40 -17.64
CA ALA A 503 -11.55 9.96 -16.87
C ALA A 503 -12.27 8.84 -16.12
N PHE A 504 -12.82 9.15 -14.96
CA PHE A 504 -13.45 8.17 -14.08
C PHE A 504 -14.93 8.46 -13.85
N SER A 505 -15.68 7.41 -13.52
CA SER A 505 -17.06 7.52 -13.09
C SER A 505 -17.18 8.32 -11.78
N PRO A 506 -18.39 8.77 -11.41
CA PRO A 506 -18.69 9.07 -10.01
C PRO A 506 -18.37 7.85 -9.14
N SER A 507 -18.04 8.12 -7.88
CA SER A 507 -17.78 7.09 -6.88
C SER A 507 -19.09 6.39 -6.47
N SER A 508 -19.12 5.08 -6.56
CA SER A 508 -20.18 4.22 -6.00
C SER A 508 -19.76 3.73 -4.62
N VAL A 509 -20.67 3.83 -3.63
CA VAL A 509 -20.42 3.34 -2.27
C VAL A 509 -21.17 2.04 -2.01
N SER A 510 -20.44 1.06 -1.49
CA SER A 510 -20.93 -0.27 -1.14
C SER A 510 -20.56 -0.58 0.32
N LEU A 511 -21.49 -1.21 1.04
CA LEU A 511 -21.26 -1.72 2.41
C LEU A 511 -21.41 -3.24 2.42
N TRP A 512 -20.53 -3.90 3.18
CA TRP A 512 -20.54 -5.33 3.37
C TRP A 512 -20.09 -5.71 4.79
N PRO A 513 -20.64 -6.77 5.43
CA PRO A 513 -21.80 -7.52 5.00
C PRO A 513 -23.09 -6.69 5.09
N PRO A 514 -24.16 -7.12 4.40
CA PRO A 514 -25.49 -6.53 4.58
C PRO A 514 -26.03 -6.78 6.00
N ASP A 515 -27.09 -6.06 6.39
CA ASP A 515 -27.62 -6.10 7.76
C ASP A 515 -28.34 -7.40 8.13
N ASP A 516 -28.80 -8.15 7.12
CA ASP A 516 -29.46 -9.45 7.19
C ASP A 516 -28.49 -10.64 7.06
N ALA A 517 -27.18 -10.38 7.05
CA ALA A 517 -26.17 -11.42 6.92
C ALA A 517 -26.20 -12.45 8.08
N PRO A 518 -25.79 -13.70 7.85
CA PRO A 518 -25.78 -14.73 8.88
C PRO A 518 -24.97 -14.31 10.11
N GLN A 519 -25.53 -14.54 11.31
CA GLN A 519 -24.91 -14.16 12.58
C GLN A 519 -23.47 -14.69 12.73
N GLY A 520 -23.17 -15.89 12.23
CA GLY A 520 -21.80 -16.45 12.22
C GLY A 520 -20.80 -15.61 11.42
N LEU A 521 -21.23 -14.90 10.36
CA LEU A 521 -20.38 -13.97 9.63
C LEU A 521 -20.11 -12.69 10.45
N HIS A 522 -21.13 -12.17 11.15
CA HIS A 522 -20.93 -11.05 12.08
C HIS A 522 -19.99 -11.43 13.24
N GLU A 523 -20.04 -12.66 13.73
CA GLU A 523 -19.14 -13.19 14.76
C GLU A 523 -17.71 -13.39 14.27
N ILE A 524 -17.51 -13.81 13.01
CA ILE A 524 -16.18 -13.84 12.37
C ILE A 524 -15.59 -12.43 12.26
N LEU A 525 -16.40 -11.46 11.80
CA LEU A 525 -15.92 -10.09 11.53
C LEU A 525 -15.74 -9.25 12.78
N CYS A 526 -16.55 -9.48 13.82
CA CYS A 526 -16.51 -8.75 15.08
C CYS A 526 -16.66 -9.71 16.29
N PRO A 527 -15.60 -10.47 16.63
CA PRO A 527 -15.68 -11.52 17.65
C PRO A 527 -16.14 -11.01 19.02
N LYS A 528 -17.08 -11.74 19.63
CA LYS A 528 -17.75 -11.38 20.90
C LYS A 528 -18.46 -10.01 20.84
N GLY A 529 -18.88 -9.54 19.66
CA GLY A 529 -19.66 -8.31 19.49
C GLY A 529 -18.93 -7.02 19.88
N ARG A 530 -17.60 -6.99 19.81
CA ARG A 530 -16.79 -5.81 20.17
C ARG A 530 -15.63 -5.63 19.20
N ALA A 531 -15.53 -4.46 18.57
CA ALA A 531 -14.39 -4.20 17.68
C ALA A 531 -13.09 -4.03 18.47
N GLY A 532 -13.16 -3.29 19.59
CA GLY A 532 -11.99 -2.88 20.35
C GLY A 532 -11.14 -1.85 19.58
N ASP A 533 -9.83 -1.86 19.86
CA ASP A 533 -8.82 -1.16 19.08
C ASP A 533 -8.45 -2.02 17.86
N VAL A 534 -8.69 -1.53 16.63
CA VAL A 534 -8.49 -2.33 15.42
C VAL A 534 -7.19 -1.92 14.73
N THR A 535 -6.33 -2.90 14.46
CA THR A 535 -5.14 -2.72 13.62
C THR A 535 -5.35 -3.51 12.34
N ALA A 536 -5.18 -2.88 11.17
CA ALA A 536 -5.50 -3.47 9.89
C ALA A 536 -4.48 -3.10 8.81
N VAL A 537 -4.33 -3.97 7.81
CA VAL A 537 -3.52 -3.76 6.62
C VAL A 537 -4.28 -4.32 5.41
N LEU A 538 -4.40 -3.49 4.37
CA LEU A 538 -4.94 -3.87 3.05
C LEU A 538 -3.78 -4.31 2.14
N GLY A 539 -3.99 -5.42 1.43
CA GLY A 539 -3.11 -5.89 0.35
C GLY A 539 -3.92 -6.38 -0.84
N ASP A 540 -3.24 -6.85 -1.90
CA ASP A 540 -3.89 -7.25 -3.15
C ASP A 540 -4.88 -8.44 -2.97
N GLU A 541 -4.61 -9.37 -2.04
CA GLU A 541 -5.50 -10.53 -1.79
C GLU A 541 -6.73 -10.21 -0.91
N GLY A 542 -6.71 -9.12 -0.14
CA GLY A 542 -7.65 -8.91 0.96
C GLY A 542 -7.16 -7.95 2.04
N ILE A 543 -7.99 -7.75 3.05
CA ILE A 543 -7.67 -6.97 4.26
C ILE A 543 -7.52 -7.92 5.45
N VAL A 544 -6.39 -7.82 6.15
CA VAL A 544 -6.13 -8.52 7.42
C VAL A 544 -6.24 -7.53 8.57
N TYR A 545 -6.95 -7.89 9.63
CA TYR A 545 -7.06 -7.04 10.82
C TYR A 545 -7.16 -7.82 12.14
N MET A 546 -6.64 -7.25 13.23
CA MET A 546 -6.91 -7.74 14.58
C MET A 546 -8.09 -6.97 15.19
N ALA A 547 -9.06 -7.71 15.73
CA ALA A 547 -10.22 -7.18 16.42
C ALA A 547 -10.66 -8.09 17.58
N GLY A 548 -11.67 -7.63 18.33
CA GLY A 548 -12.19 -8.38 19.48
C GLY A 548 -11.47 -8.06 20.79
N PRO A 549 -12.05 -8.48 21.93
CA PRO A 549 -11.32 -8.50 23.19
C PRO A 549 -10.28 -9.64 23.17
N PRO A 550 -9.33 -9.67 24.12
CA PRO A 550 -8.43 -10.79 24.28
C PRO A 550 -9.14 -12.15 24.31
N ARG A 551 -8.43 -13.17 23.81
CA ARG A 551 -8.88 -14.57 23.84
C ARG A 551 -9.20 -15.00 25.29
N GLU A 552 -8.24 -14.77 26.18
CA GLU A 552 -8.23 -15.14 27.59
C GLU A 552 -7.85 -13.93 28.48
N PRO A 553 -8.33 -13.86 29.74
CA PRO A 553 -7.95 -12.79 30.67
C PRO A 553 -6.44 -12.71 30.88
N GLY A 554 -5.86 -11.51 30.71
CA GLY A 554 -4.41 -11.29 30.81
C GLY A 554 -3.60 -11.61 29.55
N SER A 555 -4.19 -12.26 28.55
CA SER A 555 -3.56 -12.43 27.23
C SER A 555 -3.60 -11.13 26.43
N THR A 556 -2.61 -10.93 25.55
CA THR A 556 -2.62 -9.88 24.51
C THR A 556 -3.15 -10.39 23.18
N GLU A 557 -3.40 -11.69 23.04
CA GLU A 557 -3.85 -12.30 21.79
C GLU A 557 -5.31 -11.96 21.48
N ARG A 558 -5.53 -11.42 20.28
CA ARG A 558 -6.85 -11.05 19.74
C ARG A 558 -7.10 -11.77 18.42
N ALA A 559 -8.36 -11.83 17.99
CA ALA A 559 -8.71 -12.54 16.76
C ALA A 559 -8.12 -11.82 15.55
N LEU A 560 -7.39 -12.57 14.73
CA LEU A 560 -6.80 -12.12 13.47
C LEU A 560 -7.74 -12.52 12.34
N VAL A 561 -8.50 -11.55 11.83
CA VAL A 561 -9.53 -11.73 10.80
C VAL A 561 -8.95 -11.42 9.42
N PHE A 562 -9.37 -12.16 8.42
CA PHE A 562 -9.07 -11.90 7.00
C PHE A 562 -10.36 -11.87 6.19
N VAL A 563 -10.49 -10.83 5.37
CA VAL A 563 -11.57 -10.67 4.38
C VAL A 563 -10.93 -10.69 3.00
N CYS A 564 -11.28 -11.67 2.19
CA CYS A 564 -10.55 -12.01 0.97
C CYS A 564 -11.28 -11.57 -0.30
N PHE A 565 -10.58 -10.86 -1.18
CA PHE A 565 -11.06 -10.51 -2.52
C PHE A 565 -10.48 -11.43 -3.61
N ASP A 566 -9.57 -12.35 -3.28
CA ASP A 566 -9.00 -13.30 -4.25
C ASP A 566 -9.87 -14.56 -4.43
N PRO A 567 -10.54 -14.75 -5.60
CA PRO A 567 -11.41 -15.92 -5.84
C PRO A 567 -10.63 -17.24 -5.98
N THR A 568 -9.31 -17.19 -6.04
CA THR A 568 -8.46 -18.38 -6.11
C THR A 568 -8.06 -18.87 -4.71
N PHE A 569 -8.28 -18.07 -3.67
CA PHE A 569 -7.86 -18.36 -2.30
C PHE A 569 -8.82 -19.31 -1.59
N GLY A 570 -8.29 -20.19 -0.74
CA GLY A 570 -9.06 -21.01 0.19
C GLY A 570 -8.29 -22.18 0.77
N PHE A 571 -8.66 -22.53 2.00
CA PHE A 571 -8.09 -23.61 2.80
C PHE A 571 -9.18 -24.28 3.65
N GLN A 572 -8.89 -25.46 4.21
CA GLN A 572 -9.85 -26.23 4.99
C GLN A 572 -10.33 -25.47 6.23
N GLY A 573 -11.64 -25.22 6.32
CA GLY A 573 -12.25 -24.45 7.42
C GLY A 573 -12.50 -22.97 7.11
N MET A 574 -12.04 -22.46 5.96
CA MET A 574 -12.54 -21.19 5.43
C MET A 574 -13.93 -21.40 4.83
N HIS A 575 -14.85 -20.43 5.01
CA HIS A 575 -16.19 -20.47 4.44
C HIS A 575 -16.41 -19.34 3.44
N HIS A 576 -17.15 -19.63 2.37
CA HIS A 576 -17.75 -18.63 1.48
C HIS A 576 -18.89 -17.92 2.21
N LEU A 577 -19.37 -16.81 1.62
CA LEU A 577 -20.43 -15.99 2.22
C LEU A 577 -21.79 -16.71 2.36
N ASP A 578 -22.01 -17.77 1.58
CA ASP A 578 -23.17 -18.67 1.67
C ASP A 578 -23.03 -19.75 2.75
N GLY A 579 -21.93 -19.73 3.52
CA GLY A 579 -21.60 -20.75 4.53
C GLY A 579 -20.99 -22.03 3.96
N SER A 580 -20.88 -22.19 2.64
CA SER A 580 -20.24 -23.35 2.04
C SER A 580 -18.71 -23.34 2.28
N PRO A 581 -18.04 -24.50 2.38
CA PRO A 581 -16.59 -24.55 2.61
C PRO A 581 -15.85 -24.03 1.37
N ALA A 582 -15.05 -22.98 1.56
CA ALA A 582 -14.38 -22.29 0.48
C ALA A 582 -13.25 -23.11 -0.12
N LYS A 583 -13.27 -23.27 -1.44
CA LYS A 583 -12.31 -24.08 -2.21
C LYS A 583 -11.75 -23.28 -3.38
N PRO A 584 -10.48 -23.48 -3.74
CA PRO A 584 -9.90 -22.83 -4.92
C PRO A 584 -10.74 -23.12 -6.18
N ARG A 585 -11.12 -22.06 -6.90
CA ARG A 585 -11.96 -22.12 -8.12
C ARG A 585 -11.42 -23.03 -9.24
N SER A 586 -10.13 -23.39 -9.18
CA SER A 586 -9.49 -24.40 -10.04
C SER A 586 -9.96 -25.83 -9.74
N GLU A 587 -10.18 -26.19 -8.48
CA GLU A 587 -10.74 -27.48 -8.08
C GLU A 587 -12.25 -27.54 -8.33
N GLU A 588 -12.95 -26.45 -8.09
CA GLU A 588 -14.40 -26.37 -8.30
C GLU A 588 -14.77 -26.61 -9.78
N LYS A 589 -13.98 -26.07 -10.72
CA LYS A 589 -14.11 -26.38 -12.14
C LYS A 589 -13.80 -27.84 -12.47
N LYS A 590 -12.78 -28.45 -11.85
CA LYS A 590 -12.50 -29.89 -12.01
C LYS A 590 -13.68 -30.74 -11.54
N ARG A 591 -14.20 -30.48 -10.33
CA ARG A 591 -15.36 -31.18 -9.77
C ARG A 591 -16.63 -31.01 -10.60
N LYS A 592 -16.90 -29.82 -11.14
CA LYS A 592 -18.02 -29.60 -12.07
C LYS A 592 -17.85 -30.43 -13.35
N ILE A 593 -16.64 -30.49 -13.93
CA ILE A 593 -16.33 -31.35 -15.08
C ILE A 593 -16.45 -32.85 -14.74
N GLU A 594 -16.14 -33.26 -13.50
CA GLU A 594 -16.29 -34.65 -13.03
C GLU A 594 -17.75 -35.03 -12.77
N CYS A 595 -18.59 -34.14 -12.23
CA CYS A 595 -20.04 -34.37 -12.11
C CYS A 595 -20.69 -34.57 -13.48
N TYR A 596 -20.43 -33.70 -14.47
CA TYR A 596 -20.97 -33.89 -15.81
C TYR A 596 -20.51 -35.21 -16.47
N LYS A 597 -19.33 -35.74 -16.12
CA LYS A 597 -18.84 -37.06 -16.57
C LYS A 597 -19.45 -38.26 -15.81
N LEU A 598 -20.03 -38.04 -14.63
CA LEU A 598 -20.76 -39.06 -13.88
C LEU A 598 -22.21 -39.13 -14.34
N ASP A 599 -22.85 -37.98 -14.63
CA ASP A 599 -24.21 -37.93 -15.17
C ASP A 599 -24.30 -38.57 -16.57
N GLU A 600 -23.29 -38.38 -17.45
CA GLU A 600 -23.21 -39.09 -18.74
C GLU A 600 -23.05 -40.62 -18.64
N LYS A 601 -22.69 -41.15 -17.46
CA LYS A 601 -22.63 -42.60 -17.20
C LYS A 601 -23.86 -43.16 -16.46
N GLY A 602 -24.76 -42.28 -15.98
CA GLY A 602 -25.97 -42.68 -15.25
C GLY A 602 -27.20 -42.91 -16.13
N GLN A 603 -27.19 -42.47 -17.40
CA GLN A 603 -28.37 -42.45 -18.28
C GLN A 603 -28.28 -43.43 -19.47
N SER A 604 -27.81 -44.67 -19.26
CA SER A 604 -27.81 -45.71 -20.32
C SER A 604 -28.56 -47.00 -20.00
N ASP A 605 -29.21 -47.12 -18.83
CA ASP A 605 -30.01 -48.29 -18.45
C ASP A 605 -31.37 -47.87 -17.86
N HIS A 606 -32.33 -47.52 -18.72
CA HIS A 606 -33.77 -47.81 -18.57
C HIS A 606 -34.63 -47.13 -19.67
N SER A 607 -34.97 -47.88 -20.72
CA SER A 607 -36.29 -47.80 -21.39
C SER A 607 -36.42 -48.92 -22.43
N ARG A 608 -37.32 -49.86 -22.19
CA ARG A 608 -37.71 -50.92 -23.14
C ARG A 608 -39.23 -50.90 -23.26
N SER A 609 -39.75 -51.17 -24.46
CA SER A 609 -41.13 -50.95 -24.94
C SER A 609 -41.39 -49.52 -25.46
N GLY A 610 -42.01 -49.33 -26.62
CA GLY A 610 -42.37 -50.32 -27.65
C GLY A 610 -43.42 -49.78 -28.61
N SER A 611 -43.16 -49.82 -29.92
CA SER A 611 -44.18 -49.64 -30.96
C SER A 611 -43.66 -50.17 -32.29
N GLN A 612 -44.51 -50.88 -33.03
CA GLN A 612 -44.22 -51.39 -34.37
C GLN A 612 -44.59 -50.31 -35.41
N ASN A 613 -43.83 -50.20 -36.50
CA ASN A 613 -44.42 -50.27 -37.84
C ASN A 613 -43.39 -50.51 -38.95
N GLN A 614 -43.91 -50.92 -40.11
CA GLN A 614 -43.18 -51.57 -41.20
C GLN A 614 -42.70 -50.58 -42.27
N GLY A 615 -41.68 -50.99 -43.05
CA GLY A 615 -41.74 -50.82 -44.51
C GLY A 615 -40.59 -50.13 -45.24
N ILE A 616 -39.96 -50.90 -46.14
CA ILE A 616 -39.38 -50.52 -47.45
C ILE A 616 -37.89 -50.10 -47.49
N ASP A 617 -37.21 -50.66 -48.48
CA ASP A 617 -35.76 -50.73 -48.70
C ASP A 617 -35.11 -49.50 -49.34
N SER A 618 -33.77 -49.41 -49.13
CA SER A 618 -32.69 -49.05 -50.09
C SER A 618 -31.72 -48.02 -49.52
N ALA A 619 -30.39 -48.03 -49.71
CA ALA A 619 -29.39 -49.01 -50.15
C ALA A 619 -28.04 -48.25 -50.24
N LEU A 620 -26.92 -48.82 -49.74
CA LEU A 620 -25.51 -48.38 -49.94
C LEU A 620 -25.12 -46.97 -49.38
N THR A 621 -23.91 -46.69 -48.87
CA THR A 621 -22.65 -47.46 -48.72
C THR A 621 -21.88 -47.11 -47.43
N ASP A 622 -21.07 -48.07 -46.99
CA ASP A 622 -20.04 -48.15 -45.92
C ASP A 622 -19.31 -46.85 -45.50
N LEU A 623 -18.98 -46.57 -44.22
CA LEU A 623 -18.08 -47.27 -43.26
C LEU A 623 -16.65 -47.57 -43.82
N PRO A 624 -15.58 -47.84 -43.00
CA PRO A 624 -15.56 -48.03 -41.54
C PRO A 624 -14.39 -47.42 -40.70
N LYS A 625 -14.63 -47.36 -39.38
CA LYS A 625 -13.77 -47.76 -38.21
C LYS A 625 -12.38 -47.08 -38.03
N LYS A 626 -12.12 -46.44 -36.87
CA LYS A 626 -11.79 -47.05 -35.55
C LYS A 626 -10.61 -48.03 -35.59
N LEU A 627 -9.61 -47.78 -34.74
CA LEU A 627 -9.28 -48.73 -33.65
C LEU A 627 -8.59 -48.02 -32.48
N LYS A 628 -8.79 -48.60 -31.30
CA LYS A 628 -8.39 -48.14 -29.96
C LYS A 628 -7.77 -49.37 -29.30
N LEU A 629 -6.66 -49.26 -28.59
CA LEU A 629 -6.33 -50.23 -27.53
C LEU A 629 -5.38 -49.63 -26.49
N GLU A 630 -5.69 -49.86 -25.22
CA GLU A 630 -4.78 -49.71 -24.08
C GLU A 630 -4.55 -51.10 -23.46
N ALA A 631 -3.33 -51.35 -23.00
CA ALA A 631 -2.91 -52.27 -21.93
C ALA A 631 -1.36 -52.29 -21.92
N GLY A 632 -0.63 -52.45 -20.81
CA GLY A 632 -0.98 -52.57 -19.39
C GLY A 632 0.20 -53.11 -18.57
N LEU A 633 0.06 -53.15 -17.24
CA LEU A 633 0.88 -53.88 -16.22
C LEU A 633 2.24 -53.31 -15.71
N LYS A 634 2.28 -53.11 -14.37
CA LYS A 634 3.26 -53.51 -13.31
C LYS A 634 4.79 -53.45 -13.60
N GLN A 635 5.64 -52.78 -12.81
CA GLN A 635 5.96 -52.83 -11.35
C GLN A 635 7.05 -53.89 -10.99
N GLU A 636 7.92 -53.54 -10.04
CA GLU A 636 9.17 -54.22 -9.57
C GLU A 636 10.42 -53.93 -10.45
N LEU A 637 11.66 -53.79 -9.94
CA LEU A 637 12.20 -54.04 -8.59
C LEU A 637 13.30 -52.99 -8.23
N GLU A 638 13.73 -52.95 -6.96
CA GLU A 638 14.86 -52.15 -6.45
C GLU A 638 16.24 -52.68 -6.88
N ALA A 639 17.26 -51.81 -6.99
CA ALA A 639 18.59 -51.90 -6.34
C ALA A 639 19.74 -51.21 -7.11
N GLY A 640 20.62 -50.51 -6.39
CA GLY A 640 22.07 -50.60 -6.64
C GLY A 640 22.83 -49.39 -7.24
N LEU A 641 23.72 -48.83 -6.41
CA LEU A 641 25.13 -48.45 -6.74
C LEU A 641 25.44 -47.15 -7.54
N ARG A 642 25.95 -46.15 -6.80
CA ARG A 642 27.15 -45.33 -7.11
C ARG A 642 28.42 -46.11 -6.67
N PRO A 643 29.69 -45.72 -6.95
CA PRO A 643 30.27 -44.44 -7.45
C PRO A 643 31.08 -44.62 -8.77
N GLU A 644 31.81 -43.69 -9.39
CA GLU A 644 32.94 -42.78 -9.01
C GLU A 644 33.04 -41.59 -10.04
N ARG A 645 33.60 -40.39 -9.74
CA ARG A 645 35.02 -39.94 -9.89
C ARG A 645 35.69 -40.40 -11.21
N GLU A 646 36.51 -39.64 -11.94
CA GLU A 646 37.12 -38.28 -11.88
C GLU A 646 37.53 -37.93 -13.36
N ASP A 647 37.85 -36.73 -13.86
CA ASP A 647 38.14 -35.39 -13.32
C ASP A 647 37.83 -34.28 -14.40
N ALA A 648 38.42 -33.07 -14.31
CA ALA A 648 38.25 -31.89 -15.18
C ALA A 648 39.09 -31.88 -16.49
N ILE A 649 38.76 -30.96 -17.44
CA ILE A 649 39.72 -30.16 -18.27
C ILE A 649 39.01 -29.10 -19.15
N SER A 650 39.56 -27.87 -19.13
CA SER A 650 39.51 -26.73 -20.08
C SER A 650 38.23 -26.32 -20.87
N SER A 651 37.72 -25.13 -20.53
CA SER A 651 37.42 -24.03 -21.49
C SER A 651 38.75 -23.48 -22.09
N PRO A 652 38.79 -22.79 -23.26
CA PRO A 652 37.94 -21.64 -23.60
C PRO A 652 37.50 -21.47 -25.08
N HIS A 653 36.55 -20.55 -25.31
CA HIS A 653 36.47 -19.80 -26.57
C HIS A 653 36.02 -18.35 -26.31
N THR A 654 36.82 -17.43 -26.82
CA THR A 654 36.62 -15.96 -26.85
C THR A 654 36.16 -15.58 -28.26
N CYS A 655 35.38 -14.50 -28.40
CA CYS A 655 35.18 -13.59 -29.55
C CYS A 655 33.84 -12.83 -29.33
N ASP A 656 33.65 -11.54 -29.64
CA ASP A 656 34.57 -10.44 -29.94
C ASP A 656 33.86 -9.10 -29.62
N GLU A 657 34.63 -8.05 -29.34
CA GLU A 657 34.16 -6.66 -29.33
C GLU A 657 34.39 -5.99 -30.69
N GLN A 658 33.59 -4.98 -31.04
CA GLN A 658 33.94 -4.02 -32.09
C GLN A 658 33.67 -2.58 -31.61
N GLU A 659 34.76 -1.86 -31.33
CA GLU A 659 34.77 -0.40 -31.23
C GLU A 659 34.88 0.26 -32.63
N ILE A 660 34.39 1.49 -32.76
CA ILE A 660 34.72 2.43 -33.85
C ILE A 660 35.21 3.74 -33.21
N SER A 661 36.25 4.33 -33.80
CA SER A 661 37.14 5.27 -33.13
C SER A 661 36.85 6.77 -33.38
N VAL A 662 37.02 7.60 -32.34
CA VAL A 662 37.99 8.74 -32.22
C VAL A 662 38.00 9.80 -33.36
N PRO A 663 37.87 11.12 -33.05
CA PRO A 663 39.08 11.93 -32.77
C PRO A 663 39.02 12.92 -31.58
N GLN A 664 40.21 13.16 -31.02
CA GLN A 664 40.51 14.09 -29.93
C GLN A 664 40.74 15.54 -30.42
N ALA A 665 40.71 16.49 -29.47
CA ALA A 665 41.51 17.72 -29.54
C ALA A 665 42.20 18.00 -28.18
N SER A 666 43.50 18.27 -28.22
CA SER A 666 44.40 18.68 -27.13
C SER A 666 44.21 20.16 -26.72
N GLY A 667 44.71 20.67 -25.58
CA GLY A 667 45.52 20.11 -24.49
C GLY A 667 46.17 21.22 -23.62
N LEU A 668 47.26 20.89 -22.91
CA LEU A 668 48.14 21.78 -22.08
C LEU A 668 47.58 22.25 -20.71
N ALA A 669 48.34 22.31 -19.60
CA ALA A 669 49.70 21.83 -19.30
C ALA A 669 50.00 21.77 -17.77
N GLN A 670 50.87 20.81 -17.37
CA GLN A 670 51.98 20.86 -16.36
C GLN A 670 51.74 21.45 -14.93
N GLY A 671 52.34 20.93 -13.84
CA GLY A 671 53.31 19.83 -13.61
C GLY A 671 53.28 19.35 -12.13
N SER A 672 53.75 18.15 -11.78
CA SER A 672 55.17 17.80 -11.47
C SER A 672 55.60 18.16 -10.03
N LEU A 673 56.26 17.34 -9.18
CA LEU A 673 56.68 15.92 -9.16
C LEU A 673 57.17 15.57 -7.71
N LEU A 674 57.14 14.28 -7.29
CA LEU A 674 58.04 13.64 -6.29
C LEU A 674 58.01 14.15 -4.80
N ALA A 675 58.37 13.39 -3.75
CA ALA A 675 58.73 11.97 -3.57
C ALA A 675 58.44 11.48 -2.12
N THR A 676 58.60 10.17 -1.92
CA THR A 676 58.57 9.41 -0.65
C THR A 676 59.53 9.85 0.46
N THR A 677 59.13 9.72 1.74
CA THR A 677 59.81 8.84 2.74
C THR A 677 58.95 8.62 4.01
N SER A 678 59.17 7.47 4.67
CA SER A 678 58.65 7.11 5.99
C SER A 678 59.39 7.82 7.14
N ILE A 679 58.73 8.04 8.30
CA ILE A 679 59.25 7.85 9.68
C ILE A 679 58.22 8.29 10.75
N MET A 680 58.02 7.41 11.75
CA MET A 680 57.57 7.56 13.15
C MET A 680 56.60 8.68 13.62
N SER A 681 55.61 8.24 14.42
CA SER A 681 54.74 9.04 15.29
C SER A 681 55.51 9.85 16.35
N PRO A 682 54.90 10.93 16.89
CA PRO A 682 54.24 10.76 18.20
C PRO A 682 52.89 11.50 18.38
N ARG A 683 52.17 11.16 19.46
CA ARG A 683 50.95 11.86 19.94
C ARG A 683 51.24 13.32 20.33
N PRO A 684 50.28 14.23 20.13
CA PRO A 684 50.07 15.40 20.98
C PRO A 684 48.89 15.16 21.96
N GLU A 685 49.13 15.42 23.24
CA GLU A 685 48.07 15.59 24.25
C GLU A 685 47.48 17.01 24.13
N LEU A 686 46.19 17.18 24.47
CA LEU A 686 45.53 18.49 24.58
C LEU A 686 44.67 18.56 25.87
N PRO A 687 44.42 19.76 26.41
CA PRO A 687 44.53 19.97 27.85
C PRO A 687 43.23 19.88 28.66
N VAL A 688 43.41 19.67 29.95
CA VAL A 688 42.38 19.75 31.00
C VAL A 688 41.97 21.21 31.23
N VAL A 689 40.66 21.47 31.33
CA VAL A 689 40.07 22.75 31.74
C VAL A 689 39.09 22.50 32.91
N PRO A 690 39.11 23.29 34.00
CA PRO A 690 38.40 22.98 35.25
C PRO A 690 36.91 23.39 35.26
N PRO A 691 36.11 22.85 36.21
CA PRO A 691 34.66 23.11 36.31
C PRO A 691 34.31 24.30 37.22
N SER A 692 33.25 25.03 36.87
CA SER A 692 32.60 26.12 37.64
C SER A 692 31.10 26.21 37.27
N PRO A 693 30.21 26.85 38.04
CA PRO A 693 29.55 26.19 39.17
C PRO A 693 28.00 26.20 39.11
N THR A 694 27.39 25.37 39.95
CA THR A 694 25.94 25.19 40.12
C THR A 694 25.22 26.44 40.67
N PRO A 695 24.04 26.83 40.15
CA PRO A 695 23.10 27.72 40.83
C PRO A 695 22.08 26.96 41.69
N LEU A 696 21.66 27.57 42.80
CA LEU A 696 20.84 26.97 43.86
C LEU A 696 19.33 27.10 43.60
N LEU A 697 18.56 26.13 44.15
CA LEU A 697 17.13 26.25 44.42
C LEU A 697 16.86 27.29 45.53
N PRO A 698 15.66 27.88 45.54
CA PRO A 698 14.97 28.13 46.79
C PRO A 698 13.55 27.56 46.81
N THR A 699 13.17 26.97 47.94
CA THR A 699 11.82 26.50 48.24
C THR A 699 11.35 27.15 49.54
N THR A 700 10.22 27.85 49.53
CA THR A 700 9.50 28.24 50.76
C THR A 700 8.00 28.40 50.50
N LEU A 701 7.21 27.68 51.30
CA LEU A 701 5.82 28.03 51.65
C LEU A 701 5.89 29.23 52.65
N ASP A 702 4.84 29.97 53.05
CA ASP A 702 3.45 29.58 53.32
C ASP A 702 2.50 30.85 53.30
N PRO A 703 1.36 31.02 54.02
CA PRO A 703 0.08 31.30 53.33
C PRO A 703 -0.71 32.58 53.77
N ASN A 704 -1.95 32.71 53.27
CA ASN A 704 -3.05 33.60 53.71
C ASN A 704 -2.96 35.14 53.47
N ARG A 705 -3.80 35.69 52.55
CA ARG A 705 -4.95 36.57 52.91
C ARG A 705 -5.88 37.01 51.77
N GLN A 706 -7.17 36.78 51.99
CA GLN A 706 -8.37 37.60 51.70
C GLN A 706 -8.40 38.67 50.58
N ARG A 707 -9.37 38.48 49.65
CA ARG A 707 -10.34 39.44 49.08
C ARG A 707 -10.01 40.96 49.09
N SER A 708 -10.02 41.56 47.90
CA SER A 708 -10.71 42.85 47.67
C SER A 708 -11.35 42.90 46.27
N ARG A 709 -12.47 43.59 46.13
CA ARG A 709 -13.13 43.88 44.84
C ARG A 709 -12.52 45.14 44.23
N GLY A 710 -12.37 45.17 42.90
CA GLY A 710 -12.09 46.40 42.16
C GLY A 710 -12.72 46.35 40.77
N HIS A 711 -13.77 47.14 40.54
CA HIS A 711 -14.22 47.46 39.18
C HIS A 711 -13.21 48.42 38.55
N GLY A 712 -12.75 48.12 37.33
CA GLY A 712 -11.79 48.94 36.60
C GLY A 712 -11.89 48.73 35.09
N LYS A 713 -12.70 49.58 34.46
CA LYS A 713 -12.79 49.93 33.03
C LYS A 713 -12.07 48.99 32.03
N GLU A 714 -12.86 48.39 31.14
CA GLU A 714 -12.35 47.81 29.90
C GLU A 714 -11.65 48.90 29.08
N GLY A 715 -10.32 48.78 28.98
CA GLY A 715 -9.57 49.37 27.88
C GLY A 715 -9.43 48.30 26.80
N GLU A 716 -9.92 48.58 25.60
CA GLU A 716 -9.64 47.73 24.43
C GLU A 716 -8.12 47.57 24.30
N ARG A 717 -7.63 46.33 24.48
CA ARG A 717 -6.25 46.03 24.12
C ARG A 717 -6.16 46.14 22.60
N PRO A 718 -5.19 46.88 22.04
CA PRO A 718 -5.00 46.89 20.61
C PRO A 718 -4.67 45.47 20.16
N ALA A 719 -5.53 44.88 19.34
CA ALA A 719 -5.34 43.54 18.80
C ALA A 719 -3.91 43.41 18.24
N SER A 720 -3.22 42.37 18.67
CA SER A 720 -1.86 42.05 18.26
C SER A 720 -1.78 41.94 16.74
N ARG A 721 -0.57 42.12 16.18
CA ARG A 721 -0.37 41.96 14.72
C ARG A 721 -0.85 40.58 14.23
N ARG A 722 -0.79 39.55 15.08
CA ARG A 722 -1.27 38.18 14.81
C ARG A 722 -2.79 38.08 14.76
N GLU A 723 -3.50 38.66 15.74
CA GLU A 723 -4.97 38.71 15.72
C GLU A 723 -5.51 39.50 14.51
N LYS A 724 -4.81 40.57 14.10
CA LYS A 724 -5.13 41.30 12.86
C LYS A 724 -4.86 40.47 11.60
N ALA A 725 -3.77 39.70 11.55
CA ALA A 725 -3.49 38.77 10.46
C ALA A 725 -4.58 37.70 10.33
N MET A 726 -4.99 37.09 11.45
CA MET A 726 -6.06 36.09 11.50
C MET A 726 -7.39 36.65 10.95
N CYS A 727 -7.81 37.84 11.39
CA CYS A 727 -9.05 38.47 10.90
C CYS A 727 -9.00 38.80 9.41
N ILE A 728 -7.86 39.26 8.88
CA ILE A 728 -7.70 39.54 7.44
C ILE A 728 -7.69 38.23 6.63
N SER A 729 -7.05 37.18 7.15
CA SER A 729 -6.97 35.86 6.52
C SER A 729 -8.36 35.28 6.31
N ILE A 730 -9.16 35.20 7.38
CA ILE A 730 -10.55 34.73 7.36
C ILE A 730 -11.39 35.55 6.37
N HIS A 731 -11.22 36.89 6.33
CA HIS A 731 -11.96 37.76 5.43
C HIS A 731 -11.61 37.55 3.95
N GLN A 732 -10.40 37.06 3.64
CA GLN A 732 -9.92 36.79 2.29
C GLN A 732 -10.06 35.31 1.87
N GLY A 733 -10.67 34.47 2.71
CA GLY A 733 -10.84 33.04 2.44
C GLY A 733 -9.58 32.19 2.65
N PHE A 734 -8.53 32.79 3.22
CA PHE A 734 -7.34 32.07 3.69
C PHE A 734 -7.58 31.58 5.13
N TRP A 735 -7.17 30.35 5.41
CA TRP A 735 -7.40 29.73 6.72
C TRP A 735 -6.05 29.41 7.35
N THR A 736 -5.71 30.11 8.44
CA THR A 736 -4.59 29.73 9.30
C THR A 736 -4.89 28.38 9.95
N ARG A 737 -3.87 27.51 10.03
CA ARG A 737 -3.94 26.17 10.62
C ARG A 737 -3.96 26.19 12.15
#